data_AF-A0A245ZL84-F1
#
_entry.id   AF-A0A245ZL84-F1
#
_cell.length_a   1.000
_cell.length_b   1.000
_cell.length_c   1.000
_cell.angle_alpha   90.00
_cell.angle_beta   90.00
_cell.angle_gamma   90.00
#
_symmetry.space_group_name_H-M   'P 1'
#
loop_
_entity.id
_entity.type
_entity.pdbx_description
1 polymer ?
#
loop_
_entity_poly.entity_id
_entity_poly.type
_entity_poly.pdbx_seq_one_letter_code
_entity_poly.pdbx_strand_id
1 'polypeptide(L)'
;MRTSLILAALLAASVSPAALAAPTSTFPVRPQDPAAVIVKAKGDGRADDTAAIQQALDNARDKTGHGLVFLPSGRYRITRTLIVPIGVRVFGTGATRPVLFLAPNTPGFQQGVSTMVVFSGGDQYNVGDVPVPVPTVVPRDKVVRDANSATFYSSMSNVDIEIGDGNPAAAGVRFRVAQHGFLSHMEFRLGSAFAGVYMAGNVMEDVHFRGGRYGIVSEKTSPAWQFTLLDSTFDGQRDAAIREHEARLTMANVAIRNTPVGVQIDQGYGDSLWAKNLRLENVTRAGLVIGEEKSVFTQIGLDNAVASNVPTLVRFAGSDRTIPGRAGAYRVASFSHGVKVDGLESVGKTATDVEIAPLRTVPAATAPVIRPLPAMEEWANVKTLGVRGDGKADDTAAIQRAIEAHRVLYFPTGFYMVSDTLRLKPDTVLIGMHPAMTQLVIPDDNPRHAGVGSVVPILETPLGGRNIVQGLGLFTGRINPRAANIVWRSGADSLLNDVKIMGGGGTPTVDSQGLGARRGDTGDFIAANRWDAQYPSIWVDGGGGTFADIWSPNTFASAGFYVSNTRVPGFVYEMSVEHHVRNEFVFDNVENWELLAPQTEQEVGEGMDANSLEIRNSRNLLFANYHGYRVTRNYHPAPMAVKLFNSSDIRFRNVHVNAESGFATCDANGCGTFLRASKFPFENTLRDMTHKLDVREHEFARLDVPAKPAAPALSRFGGEVKKLEDGFWSISGGAVDASGALYFVERRFHRIYRWSEGKGLEIVRDQSLDPVNLAVDGSGKLLVLSSGGPEASVYQVDPRRLDLEVSRVSATATAPRANARVLLPANWWNNGEFRDQYDPARDHFTTLGEMFARDVAAPKQREYVSADGSLVLPAFRTFQQGPADPTGWRWSDTLQAHGFVSGKIGERVFVTNSSENKTYSGVVGAGGTLTDLKSFADRGGESVVQGPDGRVFVANGQVFAYARDGRALGRIDVPDRPLQLLYGGADGRTLYILTHHALYAARP
;
A
#
# COMPACT_ATOMS: atom_id res chain seq x y z
N MET A 1 72.76 -12.05 25.04
CA MET A 1 73.06 -12.88 26.24
C MET A 1 72.03 -12.54 27.32
N ARG A 2 71.20 -13.51 27.73
CA ARG A 2 70.25 -13.51 28.89
C ARG A 2 69.25 -12.34 28.87
N THR A 3 67.93 -12.49 28.69
CA THR A 3 66.98 -13.32 29.44
C THR A 3 65.66 -13.25 28.67
N SER A 4 65.12 -14.40 28.22
CA SER A 4 63.82 -14.52 27.55
C SER A 4 62.97 -15.48 28.37
N LEU A 5 61.93 -14.96 29.03
CA LEU A 5 60.76 -15.65 29.60
C LEU A 5 60.15 -14.69 30.64
N ILE A 6 58.82 -14.56 30.66
CA ILE A 6 58.00 -13.62 31.47
C ILE A 6 57.76 -12.26 30.79
N LEU A 7 56.97 -12.25 29.71
CA LEU A 7 56.12 -11.09 29.35
C LEU A 7 54.93 -11.49 28.46
N ALA A 8 54.26 -12.59 28.80
CA ALA A 8 53.08 -13.09 28.07
C ALA A 8 51.88 -13.41 28.98
N ALA A 9 51.83 -12.86 30.20
CA ALA A 9 50.83 -13.23 31.21
C ALA A 9 50.08 -12.05 31.86
N LEU A 10 50.09 -10.85 31.26
CA LEU A 10 49.45 -9.65 31.86
C LEU A 10 48.52 -8.85 30.92
N LEU A 11 47.99 -9.49 29.87
CA LEU A 11 46.98 -8.89 28.96
C LEU A 11 45.70 -9.74 28.85
N ALA A 12 45.35 -10.43 29.94
CA ALA A 12 44.07 -11.12 30.12
C ALA A 12 43.34 -10.55 31.34
N ALA A 13 43.08 -9.24 31.34
CA ALA A 13 42.21 -8.60 32.32
C ALA A 13 40.80 -8.47 31.74
N SER A 14 39.98 -9.49 32.03
CA SER A 14 38.53 -9.41 32.21
C SER A 14 37.75 -8.46 31.28
N VAL A 15 37.40 -8.95 30.09
CA VAL A 15 36.10 -8.59 29.51
C VAL A 15 35.07 -9.31 30.36
N SER A 16 34.56 -8.64 31.39
CA SER A 16 33.33 -9.11 32.04
C SER A 16 32.26 -9.15 30.96
N PRO A 17 31.62 -10.30 30.67
CA PRO A 17 30.37 -10.25 29.93
C PRO A 17 29.46 -9.38 30.80
N ALA A 18 29.03 -8.23 30.27
CA ALA A 18 27.91 -7.52 30.88
C ALA A 18 26.83 -8.58 31.02
N ALA A 19 26.50 -8.94 32.27
CA ALA A 19 25.38 -9.82 32.54
C ALA A 19 24.18 -9.15 31.89
N LEU A 20 23.76 -9.68 30.75
CA LEU A 20 22.54 -9.25 30.06
C LEU A 20 21.45 -9.43 31.10
N ALA A 21 20.95 -8.32 31.64
CA ALA A 21 19.74 -8.35 32.46
C ALA A 21 18.70 -9.12 31.64
N ALA A 22 18.05 -10.12 32.27
CA ALA A 22 17.00 -10.87 31.59
C ALA A 22 16.00 -9.86 30.99
N PRO A 23 15.65 -9.98 29.70
CA PRO A 23 14.79 -9.00 29.06
C PRO A 23 13.47 -8.90 29.82
N THR A 24 13.12 -7.69 30.25
CA THR A 24 11.87 -7.39 30.94
C THR A 24 10.69 -7.66 30.01
N SER A 25 9.79 -8.54 30.45
CA SER A 25 8.55 -8.88 29.75
C SER A 25 7.54 -7.74 29.89
N THR A 26 6.92 -7.30 28.78
CA THR A 26 5.79 -6.35 28.81
C THR A 26 4.52 -7.01 29.40
N PHE A 27 4.44 -8.34 29.35
CA PHE A 27 3.38 -9.14 29.97
C PHE A 27 3.94 -10.06 31.06
N PRO A 28 4.37 -9.52 32.23
CA PRO A 28 4.99 -10.31 33.30
C PRO A 28 4.06 -11.36 33.91
N VAL A 29 2.75 -11.17 33.75
CA VAL A 29 1.71 -12.13 34.14
C VAL A 29 0.86 -12.43 32.91
N ARG A 30 0.38 -13.67 32.78
CA ARG A 30 -0.54 -14.04 31.71
C ARG A 30 -1.90 -13.34 31.90
N PRO A 31 -2.40 -12.56 30.92
CA PRO A 31 -3.75 -12.00 30.99
C PRO A 31 -4.82 -13.08 31.19
N GLN A 32 -5.87 -12.76 31.94
CA GLN A 32 -6.97 -13.68 32.20
C GLN A 32 -7.97 -13.66 31.04
N ASP A 33 -7.67 -14.40 29.97
CA ASP A 33 -8.55 -14.59 28.82
C ASP A 33 -8.87 -16.08 28.59
N PRO A 34 -10.13 -16.51 28.76
CA PRO A 34 -10.52 -17.90 28.57
C PRO A 34 -10.53 -18.35 27.10
N ALA A 35 -10.57 -17.43 26.13
CA ALA A 35 -10.56 -17.76 24.71
C ALA A 35 -9.13 -18.01 24.18
N ALA A 36 -8.10 -17.60 24.92
CA ALA A 36 -6.72 -17.75 24.50
C ALA A 36 -6.25 -19.21 24.57
N VAL A 37 -5.62 -19.70 23.49
CA VAL A 37 -4.92 -20.98 23.49
C VAL A 37 -3.57 -20.79 24.18
N ILE A 38 -3.30 -21.61 25.20
CA ILE A 38 -2.02 -21.59 25.92
C ILE A 38 -1.12 -22.68 25.34
N VAL A 39 0.07 -22.29 24.87
CA VAL A 39 1.07 -23.22 24.37
C VAL A 39 1.52 -24.17 25.50
N LYS A 40 1.49 -25.46 25.22
CA LYS A 40 1.97 -26.53 26.12
C LYS A 40 3.19 -27.21 25.49
N ALA A 41 4.35 -26.60 25.68
CA ALA A 41 5.64 -27.06 25.18
C ALA A 41 6.66 -27.08 26.33
N LYS A 42 7.82 -27.74 26.15
CA LYS A 42 8.80 -27.91 27.24
C LYS A 42 9.52 -26.62 27.57
N GLY A 43 9.91 -25.82 26.57
CA GLY A 43 10.52 -24.51 26.78
C GLY A 43 11.88 -24.56 27.49
N ASP A 44 12.61 -25.67 27.39
CA ASP A 44 13.89 -25.92 28.09
C ASP A 44 15.14 -25.58 27.25
N GLY A 45 14.95 -25.14 26.01
CA GLY A 45 15.98 -24.81 25.03
C GLY A 45 16.65 -26.03 24.40
N ARG A 46 16.19 -27.24 24.70
CA ARG A 46 16.81 -28.51 24.27
C ARG A 46 15.84 -29.38 23.47
N ALA A 47 14.64 -29.59 23.98
CA ALA A 47 13.60 -30.34 23.31
C ALA A 47 13.11 -29.60 22.08
N ASP A 48 12.78 -30.34 21.02
CA ASP A 48 12.13 -29.77 19.86
C ASP A 48 10.65 -29.50 20.20
N ASP A 49 10.33 -28.22 20.34
CA ASP A 49 9.00 -27.74 20.69
C ASP A 49 8.14 -27.36 19.47
N THR A 50 8.67 -27.56 18.24
CA THR A 50 8.01 -27.11 17.01
C THR A 50 6.58 -27.66 16.88
N ALA A 51 6.38 -28.95 17.11
CA ALA A 51 5.07 -29.58 16.94
C ALA A 51 4.06 -29.09 17.99
N ALA A 52 4.50 -28.90 19.23
CA ALA A 52 3.64 -28.43 20.31
C ALA A 52 3.17 -26.98 20.09
N ILE A 53 4.07 -26.11 19.60
CA ILE A 53 3.74 -24.73 19.25
C ILE A 53 2.84 -24.70 18.02
N GLN A 54 3.17 -25.44 16.96
CA GLN A 54 2.35 -25.47 15.74
C GLN A 54 0.93 -25.95 16.05
N GLN A 55 0.76 -26.98 16.88
CA GLN A 55 -0.56 -27.46 17.27
C GLN A 55 -1.39 -26.40 17.99
N ALA A 56 -0.75 -25.55 18.80
CA ALA A 56 -1.44 -24.44 19.46
C ALA A 56 -1.87 -23.35 18.46
N LEU A 57 -1.02 -23.04 17.47
CA LEU A 57 -1.34 -22.09 16.39
C LEU A 57 -2.50 -22.60 15.52
N ASP A 58 -2.46 -23.88 15.13
CA ASP A 58 -3.48 -24.51 14.29
C ASP A 58 -4.86 -24.55 14.97
N ASN A 59 -4.87 -24.69 16.30
CA ASN A 59 -6.10 -24.75 17.11
C ASN A 59 -6.60 -23.38 17.58
N ALA A 60 -5.91 -22.28 17.25
CA ALA A 60 -6.20 -20.96 17.81
C ALA A 60 -7.44 -20.29 17.22
N ARG A 61 -7.75 -20.56 15.95
CA ARG A 61 -8.81 -19.84 15.21
C ARG A 61 -10.19 -20.27 15.66
N ASP A 62 -11.04 -19.30 15.95
CA ASP A 62 -12.47 -19.49 16.18
C ASP A 62 -13.26 -19.55 14.86
N LYS A 63 -14.60 -19.54 14.96
CA LYS A 63 -15.50 -19.60 13.79
C LYS A 63 -15.44 -18.35 12.91
N THR A 64 -14.98 -17.22 13.44
CA THR A 64 -14.76 -15.98 12.68
C THR A 64 -13.40 -15.98 11.99
N GLY A 65 -12.57 -16.99 12.25
CA GLY A 65 -11.25 -17.12 11.66
C GLY A 65 -10.16 -16.34 12.39
N HIS A 66 -10.39 -15.90 13.63
CA HIS A 66 -9.44 -15.14 14.45
C HIS A 66 -9.04 -15.93 15.69
N GLY A 67 -7.86 -15.65 16.26
CA GLY A 67 -7.38 -16.40 17.41
C GLY A 67 -6.35 -15.67 18.26
N LEU A 68 -6.29 -16.04 19.54
CA LEU A 68 -5.33 -15.51 20.50
C LEU A 68 -4.50 -16.66 21.10
N VAL A 69 -3.18 -16.53 21.06
CA VAL A 69 -2.24 -17.54 21.58
C VAL A 69 -1.32 -16.91 22.62
N PHE A 70 -1.23 -17.54 23.80
CA PHE A 70 -0.25 -17.20 24.81
C PHE A 70 0.91 -18.20 24.80
N LEU A 71 2.13 -17.69 24.60
CA LEU A 71 3.38 -18.42 24.72
C LEU A 71 4.00 -18.12 26.10
N PRO A 72 3.99 -19.07 27.06
CA PRO A 72 4.57 -18.83 28.39
C PRO A 72 6.09 -18.59 28.35
N SER A 73 6.66 -18.01 29.40
CA SER A 73 8.11 -17.89 29.56
C SER A 73 8.80 -19.24 29.36
N GLY A 74 9.82 -19.25 28.51
CA GLY A 74 10.58 -20.45 28.17
C GLY A 74 11.48 -20.19 26.98
N ARG A 75 12.43 -21.09 26.75
CA ARG A 75 13.28 -21.09 25.56
C ARG A 75 12.87 -22.26 24.68
N TYR A 76 12.21 -22.00 23.58
CA TYR A 76 11.60 -23.02 22.73
C TYR A 76 12.49 -23.30 21.54
N ARG A 77 13.19 -24.45 21.56
CA ARG A 77 13.99 -24.86 20.41
C ARG A 77 13.05 -25.35 19.32
N ILE A 78 13.19 -24.79 18.12
CA ILE A 78 12.45 -25.23 16.93
C ILE A 78 13.41 -25.79 15.88
N THR A 79 12.90 -26.65 15.01
CA THR A 79 13.67 -27.31 13.94
C THR A 79 13.04 -27.14 12.55
N ARG A 80 11.81 -26.64 12.48
CA ARG A 80 11.06 -26.38 11.25
C ARG A 80 10.31 -25.07 11.35
N THR A 81 9.83 -24.55 10.23
CA THR A 81 9.07 -23.31 10.18
C THR A 81 7.74 -23.44 10.93
N LEU A 82 7.47 -22.50 11.83
CA LEU A 82 6.16 -22.29 12.44
C LEU A 82 5.29 -21.44 11.50
N ILE A 83 4.07 -21.90 11.23
CA ILE A 83 3.08 -21.19 10.42
C ILE A 83 2.06 -20.58 11.36
N VAL A 84 2.02 -19.25 11.41
CA VAL A 84 1.00 -18.49 12.11
C VAL A 84 -0.17 -18.28 11.14
N PRO A 85 -1.35 -18.85 11.41
CA PRO A 85 -2.50 -18.65 10.56
C PRO A 85 -2.92 -17.17 10.51
N ILE A 86 -3.47 -16.76 9.36
CA ILE A 86 -4.15 -15.48 9.21
C ILE A 86 -5.15 -15.24 10.36
N GLY A 87 -5.17 -14.03 10.90
CA GLY A 87 -6.06 -13.60 11.99
C GLY A 87 -5.64 -14.09 13.37
N VAL A 88 -4.47 -14.73 13.52
CA VAL A 88 -3.96 -15.19 14.84
C VAL A 88 -2.95 -14.19 15.40
N ARG A 89 -3.11 -13.84 16.68
CA ARG A 89 -2.17 -13.04 17.45
C ARG A 89 -1.46 -13.89 18.51
N VAL A 90 -0.13 -13.75 18.59
CA VAL A 90 0.73 -14.48 19.54
C VAL A 90 1.34 -13.51 20.54
N PHE A 91 1.10 -13.71 21.83
CA PHE A 91 1.71 -12.91 22.90
C PHE A 91 2.56 -13.77 23.81
N GLY A 92 3.81 -13.37 24.01
CA GLY A 92 4.66 -13.93 25.06
C GLY A 92 4.19 -13.48 26.44
N THR A 93 4.15 -14.38 27.42
CA THR A 93 3.64 -14.09 28.77
C THR A 93 4.47 -14.73 29.87
N GLY A 94 4.58 -14.07 31.01
CA GLY A 94 5.33 -14.53 32.19
C GLY A 94 6.53 -13.63 32.48
N ALA A 95 7.25 -13.94 33.57
CA ALA A 95 8.26 -13.06 34.16
C ALA A 95 9.40 -12.65 33.19
N THR A 96 9.70 -13.50 32.21
CA THR A 96 10.65 -13.20 31.13
C THR A 96 9.99 -13.44 29.77
N ARG A 97 10.42 -12.71 28.74
CA ARG A 97 9.95 -12.97 27.37
C ARG A 97 10.30 -14.41 26.95
N PRO A 98 9.38 -15.17 26.35
CA PRO A 98 9.74 -16.42 25.69
C PRO A 98 10.70 -16.18 24.53
N VAL A 99 11.54 -17.18 24.25
CA VAL A 99 12.52 -17.14 23.15
C VAL A 99 12.23 -18.27 22.18
N LEU A 100 11.96 -17.97 20.91
CA LEU A 100 12.01 -18.96 19.83
C LEU A 100 13.48 -19.11 19.39
N PHE A 101 14.02 -20.30 19.55
CA PHE A 101 15.45 -20.57 19.40
C PHE A 101 15.72 -21.55 18.26
N LEU A 102 16.55 -21.13 17.30
CA LEU A 102 17.14 -21.99 16.29
C LEU A 102 18.54 -22.41 16.74
N ALA A 103 18.71 -23.70 17.05
CA ALA A 103 19.99 -24.22 17.50
C ALA A 103 21.08 -24.11 16.41
N PRO A 104 22.37 -24.11 16.78
CA PRO A 104 23.45 -24.11 15.80
C PRO A 104 23.31 -25.25 14.78
N ASN A 105 23.63 -24.97 13.51
CA ASN A 105 23.56 -25.94 12.41
C ASN A 105 22.22 -26.71 12.30
N THR A 106 21.09 -26.02 12.47
CA THR A 106 19.77 -26.66 12.36
C THR A 106 19.50 -27.05 10.90
N PRO A 107 19.24 -28.34 10.58
CA PRO A 107 19.07 -28.77 9.20
C PRO A 107 17.98 -28.00 8.44
N GLY A 108 18.29 -27.58 7.21
CA GLY A 108 17.37 -26.83 6.34
C GLY A 108 17.53 -25.31 6.38
N PHE A 109 18.37 -24.78 7.28
CA PHE A 109 18.63 -23.34 7.46
C PHE A 109 20.03 -22.90 6.97
N GLN A 110 20.67 -23.70 6.11
CA GLN A 110 22.01 -23.42 5.57
C GLN A 110 22.02 -22.80 4.17
N GLN A 111 20.91 -22.89 3.41
CA GLN A 111 20.87 -22.54 1.98
C GLN A 111 19.65 -21.69 1.61
N GLY A 112 19.84 -20.76 0.69
CA GLY A 112 18.79 -19.83 0.22
C GLY A 112 18.35 -18.84 1.31
N VAL A 113 17.05 -18.60 1.39
CA VAL A 113 16.40 -17.98 2.56
C VAL A 113 15.49 -19.02 3.21
N SER A 114 15.61 -19.19 4.52
CA SER A 114 14.87 -20.17 5.33
C SER A 114 14.26 -19.49 6.54
N THR A 115 12.94 -19.47 6.66
CA THR A 115 12.25 -18.65 7.68
C THR A 115 11.82 -19.47 8.89
N MET A 116 12.11 -19.01 10.11
CA MET A 116 11.68 -19.68 11.34
C MET A 116 10.18 -19.55 11.58
N VAL A 117 9.60 -18.38 11.31
CA VAL A 117 8.17 -18.09 11.46
C VAL A 117 7.63 -17.50 10.15
N VAL A 118 6.45 -17.92 9.72
CA VAL A 118 5.73 -17.39 8.55
C VAL A 118 4.29 -17.08 8.93
N PHE A 119 3.81 -15.89 8.58
CA PHE A 119 2.38 -15.58 8.58
C PHE A 119 1.77 -16.01 7.26
N SER A 120 0.79 -16.93 7.30
CA SER A 120 0.15 -17.45 6.08
C SER A 120 -1.05 -16.61 5.64
N GLY A 121 -1.32 -16.56 4.34
CA GLY A 121 -2.54 -15.98 3.79
C GLY A 121 -3.73 -16.95 3.76
N GLY A 122 -4.94 -16.40 3.65
CA GLY A 122 -6.18 -17.17 3.45
C GLY A 122 -6.56 -17.35 1.97
N ASP A 123 -7.51 -18.24 1.67
CA ASP A 123 -8.07 -18.39 0.31
C ASP A 123 -9.13 -17.31 0.02
N GLN A 124 -8.68 -16.06 -0.11
CA GLN A 124 -9.52 -14.86 -0.20
C GLN A 124 -10.59 -14.95 -1.31
N TYR A 125 -10.28 -15.63 -2.42
CA TYR A 125 -11.14 -15.71 -3.60
C TYR A 125 -11.68 -17.11 -3.88
N ASN A 126 -11.60 -18.04 -2.90
CA ASN A 126 -12.05 -19.42 -3.01
C ASN A 126 -11.49 -20.13 -4.26
N VAL A 127 -10.21 -19.93 -4.56
CA VAL A 127 -9.55 -20.52 -5.74
C VAL A 127 -9.08 -21.96 -5.48
N GLY A 128 -9.08 -22.41 -4.22
CA GLY A 128 -8.67 -23.75 -3.80
C GLY A 128 -7.15 -23.92 -3.81
N ASP A 129 -6.56 -23.96 -5.00
CA ASP A 129 -5.12 -24.12 -5.19
C ASP A 129 -4.33 -22.91 -4.68
N VAL A 130 -3.05 -23.11 -4.35
CA VAL A 130 -2.15 -22.05 -3.86
C VAL A 130 -1.45 -21.39 -5.06
N PRO A 131 -1.83 -20.15 -5.46
CA PRO A 131 -1.31 -19.56 -6.69
C PRO A 131 0.17 -19.15 -6.56
N VAL A 132 0.56 -18.70 -5.37
CA VAL A 132 1.93 -18.28 -5.03
C VAL A 132 2.29 -18.87 -3.66
N PRO A 133 3.03 -19.99 -3.61
CA PRO A 133 3.45 -20.59 -2.34
C PRO A 133 4.67 -19.86 -1.76
N VAL A 134 4.81 -19.89 -0.44
CA VAL A 134 5.96 -19.33 0.26
C VAL A 134 7.21 -20.18 0.02
N PRO A 135 8.27 -19.67 -0.67
CA PRO A 135 9.43 -20.48 -1.02
C PRO A 135 10.37 -20.74 0.17
N THR A 136 10.26 -19.94 1.25
CA THR A 136 11.21 -19.93 2.38
C THR A 136 10.91 -20.94 3.49
N VAL A 137 9.84 -21.74 3.35
CA VAL A 137 9.40 -22.70 4.38
C VAL A 137 10.37 -23.88 4.49
N VAL A 138 10.62 -24.32 5.72
CA VAL A 138 11.39 -25.51 6.06
C VAL A 138 10.46 -26.52 6.72
N PRO A 139 10.31 -27.75 6.17
CA PRO A 139 10.97 -28.27 4.97
C PRO A 139 10.37 -27.71 3.65
N ARG A 140 11.13 -27.78 2.56
CA ARG A 140 10.84 -27.13 1.25
C ARG A 140 9.66 -27.74 0.48
N ASP A 141 9.25 -28.94 0.82
CA ASP A 141 8.11 -29.66 0.24
C ASP A 141 6.76 -29.19 0.82
N LYS A 142 6.78 -28.46 1.94
CA LYS A 142 5.56 -27.92 2.55
C LYS A 142 5.06 -26.71 1.76
N VAL A 143 3.89 -26.87 1.16
CA VAL A 143 3.18 -25.79 0.43
C VAL A 143 2.41 -24.94 1.44
N VAL A 144 2.75 -23.66 1.53
CA VAL A 144 2.08 -22.67 2.38
C VAL A 144 1.60 -21.53 1.50
N ARG A 145 0.34 -21.12 1.68
CA ARG A 145 -0.22 -19.96 1.00
C ARG A 145 0.43 -18.68 1.52
N ASP A 146 1.04 -17.91 0.63
CA ASP A 146 1.60 -16.61 0.99
C ASP A 146 0.50 -15.61 1.37
N ALA A 147 0.87 -14.58 2.10
CA ALA A 147 -0.01 -13.48 2.42
C ALA A 147 -0.56 -12.79 1.16
N ASN A 148 -1.77 -12.29 1.30
CA ASN A 148 -2.47 -11.49 0.29
C ASN A 148 -3.14 -10.28 0.95
N SER A 149 -3.88 -9.50 0.17
CA SER A 149 -4.58 -8.29 0.62
C SER A 149 -5.56 -8.50 1.77
N ALA A 150 -5.89 -9.75 2.13
CA ALA A 150 -6.78 -10.07 3.24
C ALA A 150 -6.06 -10.51 4.52
N THR A 151 -4.72 -10.51 4.59
CA THR A 151 -3.94 -11.09 5.71
C THR A 151 -3.91 -10.19 6.95
N PHE A 152 -5.09 -9.82 7.44
CA PHE A 152 -5.31 -8.85 8.51
C PHE A 152 -5.03 -9.42 9.90
N TYR A 153 -4.94 -8.53 10.89
CA TYR A 153 -4.90 -8.81 12.35
C TYR A 153 -3.71 -9.66 12.87
N SER A 154 -2.90 -10.21 11.98
CA SER A 154 -1.95 -11.27 12.31
C SER A 154 -0.70 -10.68 12.94
N SER A 155 -0.41 -11.01 14.20
CA SER A 155 0.59 -10.28 15.00
C SER A 155 1.38 -11.17 15.95
N MET A 156 2.58 -10.73 16.35
CA MET A 156 3.38 -11.37 17.40
C MET A 156 4.02 -10.32 18.30
N SER A 157 3.88 -10.47 19.61
CA SER A 157 4.41 -9.51 20.57
C SER A 157 5.03 -10.16 21.79
N ASN A 158 6.05 -9.51 22.35
CA ASN A 158 6.73 -9.94 23.56
C ASN A 158 7.38 -11.33 23.43
N VAL A 159 7.84 -11.69 22.23
CA VAL A 159 8.52 -12.96 21.92
C VAL A 159 9.90 -12.66 21.31
N ASP A 160 10.97 -13.17 21.90
CA ASP A 160 12.32 -13.00 21.36
C ASP A 160 12.62 -14.05 20.30
N ILE A 161 13.48 -13.70 19.34
CA ILE A 161 14.02 -14.61 18.34
C ILE A 161 15.52 -14.75 18.53
N GLU A 162 16.01 -15.99 18.57
CA GLU A 162 17.43 -16.28 18.69
C GLU A 162 17.90 -17.31 17.67
N ILE A 163 18.96 -16.98 16.92
CA ILE A 163 19.53 -17.82 15.87
C ILE A 163 21.00 -18.12 16.21
N GLY A 164 21.30 -19.41 16.42
CA GLY A 164 22.66 -19.89 16.62
C GLY A 164 23.49 -19.94 15.34
N ASP A 165 24.81 -20.07 15.49
CA ASP A 165 25.76 -20.12 14.38
C ASP A 165 25.54 -21.31 13.42
N GLY A 166 25.98 -21.16 12.17
CA GLY A 166 25.83 -22.20 11.14
C GLY A 166 24.43 -22.23 10.50
N ASN A 167 23.65 -21.17 10.68
CA ASN A 167 22.35 -20.96 10.02
C ASN A 167 22.37 -19.68 9.16
N PRO A 168 23.27 -19.55 8.17
CA PRO A 168 23.44 -18.31 7.41
C PRO A 168 22.26 -17.94 6.51
N ALA A 169 21.39 -18.91 6.18
CA ALA A 169 20.17 -18.68 5.41
C ALA A 169 18.96 -18.33 6.27
N ALA A 170 19.09 -18.39 7.60
CA ALA A 170 17.94 -18.19 8.48
C ALA A 170 17.45 -16.74 8.47
N ALA A 171 16.13 -16.59 8.37
CA ALA A 171 15.40 -15.39 8.71
C ALA A 171 14.49 -15.67 9.90
N GLY A 172 14.47 -14.77 10.88
CA GLY A 172 13.67 -14.94 12.11
C GLY A 172 12.16 -14.98 11.83
N VAL A 173 11.63 -13.89 11.27
CA VAL A 173 10.19 -13.81 10.95
C VAL A 173 10.02 -13.38 9.50
N ARG A 174 9.24 -14.15 8.74
CA ARG A 174 8.69 -13.70 7.47
C ARG A 174 7.41 -12.92 7.75
N PHE A 175 7.51 -11.59 7.83
CA PHE A 175 6.43 -10.75 8.34
C PHE A 175 5.63 -10.04 7.24
N ARG A 176 5.22 -10.82 6.24
CA ARG A 176 4.41 -10.31 5.14
C ARG A 176 2.94 -10.39 5.54
N VAL A 177 2.31 -9.25 5.81
CA VAL A 177 0.94 -9.13 6.32
C VAL A 177 0.24 -7.90 5.74
N ALA A 178 -1.08 -7.82 5.92
CA ALA A 178 -1.97 -6.71 5.57
C ALA A 178 -2.21 -5.80 6.80
N GLN A 179 -3.20 -4.89 6.79
CA GLN A 179 -3.41 -3.95 7.90
C GLN A 179 -3.65 -4.66 9.24
N HIS A 180 -3.37 -3.94 10.33
CA HIS A 180 -3.57 -4.40 11.71
C HIS A 180 -2.73 -5.61 12.11
N GLY A 181 -1.68 -5.90 11.33
CA GLY A 181 -0.62 -6.83 11.70
C GLY A 181 0.59 -6.09 12.24
N PHE A 182 1.06 -6.47 13.43
CA PHE A 182 2.26 -5.91 14.05
C PHE A 182 3.24 -6.95 14.60
N LEU A 183 4.52 -6.54 14.72
CA LEU A 183 5.46 -7.12 15.67
C LEU A 183 5.79 -6.09 16.76
N SER A 184 5.76 -6.48 18.04
CA SER A 184 6.12 -5.53 19.10
C SER A 184 6.82 -6.10 20.33
N HIS A 185 7.63 -5.28 20.99
CA HIS A 185 8.37 -5.64 22.21
C HIS A 185 9.25 -6.90 22.03
N MET A 186 10.03 -6.95 20.95
CA MET A 186 10.82 -8.14 20.59
C MET A 186 12.32 -7.84 20.52
N GLU A 187 13.14 -8.81 20.91
CA GLU A 187 14.57 -8.80 20.61
C GLU A 187 14.96 -9.94 19.66
N PHE A 188 15.71 -9.57 18.63
CA PHE A 188 16.29 -10.45 17.63
C PHE A 188 17.79 -10.58 17.86
N ARG A 189 18.24 -11.77 18.32
CA ARG A 189 19.65 -12.14 18.50
C ARG A 189 20.07 -13.04 17.34
N LEU A 190 20.75 -12.46 16.35
CA LEU A 190 20.77 -13.04 15.00
C LEU A 190 21.98 -13.92 14.67
N GLY A 191 23.09 -13.82 15.40
CA GLY A 191 24.28 -14.64 15.12
C GLY A 191 24.69 -14.60 13.64
N SER A 192 24.75 -15.78 13.00
CA SER A 192 25.08 -15.92 11.57
C SER A 192 23.93 -15.60 10.59
N ALA A 193 22.70 -15.33 11.06
CA ALA A 193 21.50 -15.23 10.24
C ALA A 193 21.59 -14.28 9.03
N PHE A 194 20.76 -14.55 8.03
CA PHE A 194 20.52 -13.67 6.89
C PHE A 194 19.78 -12.40 7.32
N ALA A 195 18.66 -12.54 8.02
CA ALA A 195 17.86 -11.40 8.48
C ALA A 195 17.15 -11.69 9.80
N GLY A 196 16.79 -10.64 10.54
CA GLY A 196 15.80 -10.76 11.62
C GLY A 196 14.39 -10.87 11.05
N VAL A 197 14.01 -9.92 10.22
CA VAL A 197 12.74 -9.94 9.49
C VAL A 197 12.98 -9.99 7.98
N TYR A 198 12.21 -10.83 7.29
CA TYR A 198 12.18 -10.96 5.83
C TYR A 198 10.78 -10.62 5.27
N MET A 199 10.71 -9.67 4.33
CA MET A 199 9.50 -8.99 3.84
C MET A 199 8.62 -8.47 4.99
N ALA A 200 8.91 -7.25 5.44
CA ALA A 200 8.15 -6.59 6.50
C ALA A 200 6.79 -6.07 6.00
N GLY A 201 5.89 -5.85 6.94
CA GLY A 201 4.55 -5.25 6.85
C GLY A 201 4.06 -5.08 8.30
N ASN A 202 2.81 -4.77 8.61
CA ASN A 202 2.39 -3.38 8.44
C ASN A 202 3.09 -2.47 9.48
N VAL A 203 3.14 -2.88 10.75
CA VAL A 203 3.75 -2.10 11.85
C VAL A 203 4.78 -2.91 12.63
N MET A 204 5.87 -2.26 13.03
CA MET A 204 6.75 -2.75 14.10
C MET A 204 6.99 -1.67 15.14
N GLU A 205 6.87 -2.04 16.42
CA GLU A 205 7.02 -1.13 17.56
C GLU A 205 7.94 -1.75 18.61
N ASP A 206 8.97 -1.03 19.07
CA ASP A 206 9.88 -1.52 20.14
C ASP A 206 10.54 -2.87 19.77
N VAL A 207 11.18 -2.91 18.59
CA VAL A 207 11.86 -4.09 18.06
C VAL A 207 13.36 -3.84 17.93
N HIS A 208 14.17 -4.75 18.47
CA HIS A 208 15.62 -4.57 18.57
C HIS A 208 16.40 -5.70 17.90
N PHE A 209 17.32 -5.34 17.01
CA PHE A 209 18.13 -6.27 16.20
C PHE A 209 19.60 -6.23 16.60
N ARG A 210 20.17 -7.39 16.95
CA ARG A 210 21.59 -7.55 17.30
C ARG A 210 22.28 -8.56 16.41
N GLY A 211 23.35 -8.14 15.73
CA GLY A 211 24.10 -8.97 14.80
C GLY A 211 23.31 -9.33 13.54
N GLY A 212 23.67 -10.45 12.89
CA GLY A 212 23.08 -10.86 11.61
C GLY A 212 23.70 -10.16 10.40
N ARG A 213 23.38 -10.62 9.20
CA ARG A 213 23.78 -9.94 7.96
C ARG A 213 22.97 -8.64 7.80
N TYR A 214 21.67 -8.75 7.97
CA TYR A 214 20.70 -7.66 7.99
C TYR A 214 19.79 -7.76 9.22
N GLY A 215 19.25 -6.62 9.67
CA GLY A 215 18.15 -6.62 10.63
C GLY A 215 16.84 -6.89 9.91
N ILE A 216 16.56 -6.09 8.89
CA ILE A 216 15.39 -6.23 8.00
C ILE A 216 15.87 -6.36 6.55
N VAL A 217 15.29 -7.29 5.81
CA VAL A 217 15.30 -7.33 4.34
C VAL A 217 13.85 -7.27 3.89
N SER A 218 13.44 -6.18 3.24
CA SER A 218 12.05 -6.01 2.80
C SER A 218 11.86 -6.39 1.33
N GLU A 219 10.59 -6.57 0.96
CA GLU A 219 10.06 -6.45 -0.40
C GLU A 219 8.71 -5.70 -0.27
N LYS A 220 7.96 -5.52 -1.36
CA LYS A 220 6.57 -5.04 -1.29
C LYS A 220 5.80 -5.77 -0.20
N THR A 221 5.15 -5.00 0.66
CA THR A 221 4.24 -5.53 1.69
C THR A 221 3.06 -6.25 1.01
N SER A 222 2.10 -6.79 1.77
CA SER A 222 0.93 -7.46 1.19
C SER A 222 -0.33 -6.68 1.53
N PRO A 223 -0.92 -5.89 0.60
CA PRO A 223 -0.72 -5.76 -0.85
C PRO A 223 -0.02 -4.45 -1.28
N ALA A 224 1.26 -4.30 -0.95
CA ALA A 224 2.08 -3.13 -1.26
C ALA A 224 1.62 -1.80 -0.62
N TRP A 225 0.98 -1.87 0.55
CA TRP A 225 0.87 -0.73 1.47
C TRP A 225 2.21 -0.45 2.17
N GLN A 226 2.21 0.52 3.06
CA GLN A 226 3.40 1.04 3.69
C GLN A 226 3.83 0.15 4.84
N PHE A 227 5.07 0.31 5.28
CA PHE A 227 5.59 -0.36 6.47
C PHE A 227 6.12 0.69 7.44
N THR A 228 5.62 0.71 8.66
CA THR A 228 6.04 1.65 9.70
C THR A 228 6.84 0.97 10.81
N LEU A 229 8.00 1.54 11.15
CA LEU A 229 8.90 1.09 12.20
C LEU A 229 9.09 2.17 13.26
N LEU A 230 8.66 1.90 14.49
CA LEU A 230 8.67 2.82 15.63
C LEU A 230 9.59 2.30 16.73
N ASP A 231 10.26 3.23 17.43
CA ASP A 231 10.93 2.98 18.72
C ASP A 231 11.94 1.82 18.70
N SER A 232 12.60 1.60 17.56
CA SER A 232 13.35 0.37 17.27
C SER A 232 14.86 0.61 17.14
N THR A 233 15.67 -0.45 17.31
CA THR A 233 17.14 -0.31 17.25
C THR A 233 17.84 -1.41 16.45
N PHE A 234 18.93 -1.02 15.78
CA PHE A 234 19.82 -1.91 15.03
C PHE A 234 21.25 -1.77 15.52
N ASP A 235 21.90 -2.88 15.83
CA ASP A 235 23.28 -2.90 16.31
C ASP A 235 24.08 -4.08 15.73
N GLY A 236 25.17 -3.77 15.03
CA GLY A 236 26.17 -4.76 14.62
C GLY A 236 25.81 -5.60 13.40
N GLN A 237 24.92 -5.13 12.52
CA GLN A 237 24.65 -5.82 11.24
C GLN A 237 25.87 -5.77 10.32
N ARG A 238 26.20 -6.91 9.70
CA ARG A 238 27.41 -7.08 8.89
C ARG A 238 27.40 -6.31 7.58
N ASP A 239 26.25 -6.14 6.94
CA ASP A 239 26.13 -5.50 5.62
C ASP A 239 25.38 -4.17 5.72
N ALA A 240 24.12 -4.22 6.18
CA ALA A 240 23.29 -3.04 6.44
C ALA A 240 22.29 -3.32 7.58
N ALA A 241 21.85 -2.28 8.28
CA ALA A 241 20.75 -2.46 9.24
C ALA A 241 19.45 -2.86 8.54
N ILE A 242 19.11 -2.16 7.46
CA ILE A 242 17.93 -2.43 6.62
C ILE A 242 18.36 -2.51 5.16
N ARG A 243 18.03 -3.61 4.49
CA ARG A 243 18.02 -3.72 3.03
C ARG A 243 16.56 -3.56 2.58
N GLU A 244 16.32 -2.50 1.83
CA GLU A 244 15.00 -2.01 1.49
C GLU A 244 14.72 -2.29 0.00
N HIS A 245 13.51 -2.79 -0.27
CA HIS A 245 12.98 -3.00 -1.61
C HIS A 245 11.45 -2.73 -1.69
N GLU A 246 11.05 -1.51 -2.04
CA GLU A 246 9.64 -1.13 -2.29
C GLU A 246 8.67 -1.36 -1.11
N ALA A 247 9.16 -1.30 0.12
CA ALA A 247 8.34 -1.41 1.33
C ALA A 247 7.68 -0.09 1.74
N ARG A 248 8.09 1.04 1.13
CA ARG A 248 7.61 2.39 1.47
C ARG A 248 7.78 2.68 2.96
N LEU A 249 9.02 2.46 3.42
CA LEU A 249 9.36 2.46 4.83
C LEU A 249 9.15 3.84 5.49
N THR A 250 8.41 3.86 6.59
CA THR A 250 8.30 5.00 7.50
C THR A 250 8.98 4.66 8.82
N MET A 251 9.85 5.54 9.32
CA MET A 251 10.52 5.37 10.61
C MET A 251 10.28 6.55 11.54
N ALA A 252 10.05 6.28 12.82
CA ALA A 252 10.09 7.29 13.85
C ALA A 252 10.82 6.79 15.10
N ASN A 253 11.75 7.61 15.62
CA ASN A 253 12.55 7.28 16.80
C ASN A 253 13.35 5.96 16.68
N VAL A 254 13.97 5.74 15.51
CA VAL A 254 14.81 4.56 15.23
C VAL A 254 16.29 4.90 15.43
N ALA A 255 17.06 3.99 16.03
CA ALA A 255 18.50 4.11 16.18
C ALA A 255 19.26 2.98 15.46
N ILE A 256 20.24 3.34 14.63
CA ILE A 256 21.11 2.41 13.91
C ILE A 256 22.55 2.67 14.30
N ARG A 257 23.25 1.62 14.74
CA ARG A 257 24.65 1.73 15.14
C ARG A 257 25.54 0.57 14.71
N ASN A 258 26.83 0.87 14.60
CA ASN A 258 27.90 -0.11 14.40
C ASN A 258 27.68 -1.02 13.17
N THR A 259 27.30 -0.44 12.04
CA THR A 259 27.02 -1.16 10.80
C THR A 259 27.62 -0.42 9.60
N PRO A 260 27.95 -1.09 8.47
CA PRO A 260 28.46 -0.38 7.32
C PRO A 260 27.44 0.57 6.68
N VAL A 261 26.17 0.15 6.58
CA VAL A 261 25.12 0.95 5.96
C VAL A 261 23.89 1.01 6.87
N GLY A 262 23.28 2.19 7.00
CA GLY A 262 22.01 2.32 7.72
C GLY A 262 20.87 1.68 6.95
N VAL A 263 20.37 2.38 5.93
CA VAL A 263 19.35 1.85 5.02
C VAL A 263 19.92 1.74 3.62
N GLN A 264 19.81 0.56 3.00
CA GLN A 264 20.24 0.29 1.64
C GLN A 264 19.04 0.00 0.77
N ILE A 265 18.67 0.93 -0.12
CA ILE A 265 17.68 0.67 -1.17
C ILE A 265 18.40 -0.04 -2.32
N ASP A 266 17.83 -1.15 -2.79
CA ASP A 266 18.44 -1.99 -3.82
C ASP A 266 18.67 -1.24 -5.15
N GLN A 267 19.79 -1.53 -5.81
CA GLN A 267 20.15 -0.89 -7.07
C GLN A 267 19.12 -1.20 -8.16
N GLY A 268 18.75 -0.20 -8.96
CA GLY A 268 17.73 -0.32 -9.99
C GLY A 268 16.29 -0.15 -9.48
N TYR A 269 16.12 0.12 -8.18
CA TYR A 269 14.84 0.39 -7.55
C TYR A 269 14.75 1.80 -6.97
N GLY A 270 13.58 2.41 -7.15
CA GLY A 270 13.14 3.54 -6.34
C GLY A 270 12.18 3.05 -5.24
N ASP A 271 12.17 3.74 -4.10
CA ASP A 271 11.23 3.50 -3.02
C ASP A 271 10.89 4.83 -2.28
N SER A 272 9.86 4.78 -1.42
CA SER A 272 9.39 5.88 -0.58
C SER A 272 9.82 5.72 0.88
N LEU A 273 11.00 6.23 1.24
CA LEU A 273 11.52 6.21 2.61
C LEU A 273 11.27 7.55 3.31
N TRP A 274 10.65 7.53 4.49
CA TRP A 274 10.57 8.68 5.40
C TRP A 274 11.10 8.33 6.78
N ALA A 275 12.00 9.13 7.35
CA ALA A 275 12.48 8.91 8.71
C ALA A 275 12.46 10.19 9.56
N LYS A 276 11.73 10.15 10.67
CA LYS A 276 11.70 11.21 11.67
C LYS A 276 12.50 10.83 12.91
N ASN A 277 13.35 11.74 13.39
CA ASN A 277 14.21 11.53 14.56
C ASN A 277 15.12 10.29 14.44
N LEU A 278 15.58 9.96 13.22
CA LEU A 278 16.53 8.87 12.99
C LEU A 278 17.87 9.17 13.65
N ARG A 279 18.48 8.17 14.30
CA ARG A 279 19.79 8.27 14.93
C ARG A 279 20.77 7.31 14.27
N LEU A 280 21.90 7.83 13.79
CA LEU A 280 22.94 7.06 13.13
C LEU A 280 24.26 7.20 13.89
N GLU A 281 24.84 6.10 14.35
CA GLU A 281 26.08 6.13 15.14
C GLU A 281 27.09 5.09 14.62
N ASN A 282 28.30 5.53 14.28
CA ASN A 282 29.36 4.66 13.75
C ASN A 282 28.93 3.89 12.49
N VAL A 283 28.26 4.58 11.56
CA VAL A 283 27.88 4.00 10.25
C VAL A 283 28.99 4.29 9.25
N THR A 284 29.71 3.26 8.83
CA THR A 284 31.06 3.44 8.25
C THR A 284 31.08 3.70 6.74
N ARG A 285 30.07 3.29 5.98
CA ARG A 285 30.00 3.50 4.52
C ARG A 285 29.00 4.57 4.11
N ALA A 286 27.74 4.46 4.54
CA ALA A 286 26.70 5.43 4.24
C ALA A 286 25.51 5.33 5.20
N GLY A 287 24.97 6.47 5.65
CA GLY A 287 23.69 6.50 6.37
C GLY A 287 22.56 5.90 5.52
N LEU A 288 22.45 6.37 4.27
CA LEU A 288 21.48 5.91 3.27
C LEU A 288 22.17 5.58 1.94
N VAL A 289 21.71 4.53 1.27
CA VAL A 289 22.03 4.25 -0.14
C VAL A 289 20.74 4.34 -0.96
N ILE A 290 20.73 5.17 -2.00
CA ILE A 290 19.60 5.37 -2.91
C ILE A 290 19.85 4.56 -4.17
N GLY A 291 18.94 3.62 -4.48
CA GLY A 291 19.08 2.64 -5.56
C GLY A 291 19.02 3.23 -6.97
N GLU A 292 17.94 3.94 -7.29
CA GLU A 292 17.69 4.57 -8.59
C GLU A 292 17.34 6.06 -8.42
N GLU A 293 18.32 6.95 -8.58
CA GLU A 293 18.16 8.38 -8.26
C GLU A 293 17.28 9.16 -9.24
N LYS A 294 16.94 8.60 -10.41
CA LYS A 294 16.11 9.27 -11.42
C LYS A 294 14.68 8.75 -11.49
N SER A 295 14.35 7.66 -10.79
CA SER A 295 12.99 7.14 -10.75
C SER A 295 12.05 8.16 -10.10
N VAL A 296 10.85 8.31 -10.65
CA VAL A 296 9.79 9.11 -10.02
C VAL A 296 9.29 8.51 -8.71
N PHE A 297 9.46 7.19 -8.55
CA PHE A 297 9.11 6.46 -7.32
C PHE A 297 10.16 6.59 -6.23
N THR A 298 11.34 7.19 -6.52
CA THR A 298 12.33 7.50 -5.51
C THR A 298 11.90 8.74 -4.74
N GLN A 299 11.48 8.54 -3.50
CA GLN A 299 10.94 9.57 -2.62
C GLN A 299 11.54 9.39 -1.23
N ILE A 300 12.67 10.06 -0.96
CA ILE A 300 13.47 9.82 0.24
C ILE A 300 13.48 11.07 1.11
N GLY A 301 13.17 10.96 2.39
CA GLY A 301 13.17 12.10 3.31
C GLY A 301 13.66 11.78 4.72
N LEU A 302 14.35 12.75 5.32
CA LEU A 302 14.72 12.74 6.74
C LEU A 302 14.21 14.03 7.39
N ASP A 303 13.63 13.90 8.57
CA ASP A 303 13.24 15.00 9.44
C ASP A 303 13.92 14.87 10.80
N ASN A 304 14.74 15.87 11.14
CA ASN A 304 15.46 15.96 12.40
C ASN A 304 16.32 14.70 12.75
N ALA A 305 17.07 14.17 11.78
CA ALA A 305 18.00 13.07 12.04
C ALA A 305 19.27 13.57 12.76
N VAL A 306 19.86 12.72 13.59
CA VAL A 306 21.15 12.95 14.25
C VAL A 306 22.13 11.88 13.82
N ALA A 307 23.35 12.29 13.48
CA ALA A 307 24.40 11.38 13.08
C ALA A 307 25.71 11.67 13.83
N SER A 308 26.45 10.62 14.18
CA SER A 308 27.77 10.70 14.80
C SER A 308 28.69 9.64 14.21
N ASN A 309 29.88 10.04 13.77
CA ASN A 309 30.83 9.16 13.06
C ASN A 309 30.20 8.52 11.81
N VAL A 310 29.50 9.33 11.01
CA VAL A 310 28.90 8.96 9.73
C VAL A 310 29.49 9.86 8.64
N PRO A 311 30.58 9.44 7.96
CA PRO A 311 31.31 10.30 7.03
C PRO A 311 30.51 10.61 5.76
N THR A 312 29.63 9.70 5.34
CA THR A 312 28.75 9.85 4.18
C THR A 312 27.31 9.71 4.65
N LEU A 313 26.51 10.77 4.50
CA LEU A 313 25.08 10.69 4.83
C LEU A 313 24.33 9.89 3.76
N VAL A 314 24.51 10.24 2.48
CA VAL A 314 23.82 9.61 1.36
C VAL A 314 24.80 9.21 0.27
N ARG A 315 24.63 8.02 -0.28
CA ARG A 315 25.31 7.55 -1.50
C ARG A 315 24.25 7.18 -2.55
N PHE A 316 24.43 7.63 -3.78
CA PHE A 316 23.58 7.22 -4.90
C PHE A 316 24.22 5.99 -5.56
N ALA A 317 23.49 4.90 -5.79
CA ALA A 317 24.07 3.65 -6.29
C ALA A 317 24.33 3.70 -7.81
N GLY A 318 23.49 4.41 -8.56
CA GLY A 318 23.60 4.58 -10.02
C GLY A 318 24.67 5.58 -10.48
N SER A 319 25.35 6.28 -9.56
CA SER A 319 26.39 7.26 -9.87
C SER A 319 27.43 7.36 -8.75
N ASP A 320 28.58 8.00 -8.97
CA ASP A 320 29.57 8.25 -7.91
C ASP A 320 29.18 9.42 -6.97
N ARG A 321 27.94 9.90 -7.04
CA ARG A 321 27.45 11.04 -6.28
C ARG A 321 27.28 10.67 -4.81
N THR A 322 27.65 11.58 -3.93
CA THR A 322 27.47 11.44 -2.47
C THR A 322 27.04 12.76 -1.84
N ILE A 323 26.42 12.66 -0.66
CA ILE A 323 26.19 13.79 0.24
C ILE A 323 27.04 13.54 1.50
N PRO A 324 28.07 14.35 1.74
CA PRO A 324 28.95 14.14 2.89
C PRO A 324 28.23 14.43 4.20
N GLY A 325 28.63 13.71 5.25
CA GLY A 325 28.33 14.09 6.63
C GLY A 325 29.20 15.27 7.09
N ARG A 326 29.24 15.49 8.41
CA ARG A 326 30.18 16.43 9.04
C ARG A 326 31.08 15.67 10.02
N ALA A 327 32.26 16.22 10.30
CA ALA A 327 33.15 15.67 11.32
C ALA A 327 32.47 15.67 12.70
N GLY A 328 32.65 14.60 13.47
CA GLY A 328 32.01 14.45 14.78
C GLY A 328 30.50 14.18 14.67
N ALA A 329 29.71 14.90 15.47
CA ALA A 329 28.26 14.80 15.47
C ALA A 329 27.61 15.92 14.64
N TYR A 330 26.48 15.64 14.00
CA TYR A 330 25.70 16.62 13.24
C TYR A 330 24.21 16.30 13.24
N ARG A 331 23.40 17.32 12.97
CA ARG A 331 21.95 17.23 12.75
C ARG A 331 21.67 17.41 11.27
N VAL A 332 20.84 16.54 10.72
CA VAL A 332 20.14 16.74 9.45
C VAL A 332 18.76 17.29 9.82
N ALA A 333 18.59 18.60 9.72
CA ALA A 333 17.32 19.24 10.06
C ALA A 333 16.23 18.80 9.06
N SER A 334 16.58 18.79 7.78
CA SER A 334 15.75 18.25 6.71
C SER A 334 16.61 17.64 5.60
N PHE A 335 16.12 16.58 4.99
CA PHE A 335 16.63 16.02 3.74
C PHE A 335 15.44 15.59 2.87
N SER A 336 15.52 15.84 1.57
CA SER A 336 14.58 15.29 0.60
C SER A 336 15.28 15.00 -0.71
N HIS A 337 15.03 13.84 -1.30
CA HIS A 337 15.42 13.51 -2.67
C HIS A 337 14.29 12.82 -3.41
N GLY A 338 14.08 13.25 -4.66
CA GLY A 338 13.03 12.73 -5.54
C GLY A 338 12.36 13.87 -6.30
N VAL A 339 11.18 13.61 -6.88
CA VAL A 339 10.42 14.62 -7.62
C VAL A 339 9.94 15.71 -6.65
N LYS A 340 10.37 16.95 -6.88
CA LYS A 340 9.93 18.16 -6.19
C LYS A 340 8.95 18.93 -7.08
N VAL A 341 7.79 19.24 -6.52
CA VAL A 341 6.76 20.07 -7.13
C VAL A 341 6.85 21.47 -6.49
N ASP A 342 7.32 22.46 -7.26
CA ASP A 342 7.60 23.81 -6.74
C ASP A 342 6.32 24.64 -6.44
N GLY A 343 5.19 24.20 -6.98
CA GLY A 343 3.88 24.82 -6.76
C GLY A 343 2.77 24.12 -7.54
N LEU A 344 1.53 24.52 -7.30
CA LEU A 344 0.37 23.97 -7.99
C LEU A 344 0.47 24.32 -9.50
N GLU A 345 -0.04 23.44 -10.38
CA GLU A 345 0.09 23.48 -11.85
C GLU A 345 1.53 23.31 -12.41
N SER A 346 2.54 23.13 -11.54
CA SER A 346 3.91 22.87 -11.98
C SER A 346 4.14 21.39 -12.30
N VAL A 347 5.07 21.12 -13.22
CA VAL A 347 5.58 19.77 -13.46
C VAL A 347 6.75 19.53 -12.54
N GLY A 348 6.74 18.37 -11.88
CA GLY A 348 7.76 18.01 -10.91
C GLY A 348 9.13 17.81 -11.56
N LYS A 349 10.18 18.07 -10.77
CA LYS A 349 11.58 17.85 -11.19
C LYS A 349 12.33 17.11 -10.09
N THR A 350 13.15 16.14 -10.46
CA THR A 350 14.03 15.47 -9.49
C THR A 350 14.99 16.48 -8.87
N ALA A 351 14.99 16.57 -7.55
CA ALA A 351 15.82 17.47 -6.77
C ALA A 351 16.43 16.78 -5.55
N THR A 352 17.40 17.44 -4.93
CA THR A 352 17.95 17.05 -3.63
C THR A 352 18.05 18.30 -2.77
N ASP A 353 17.26 18.38 -1.71
CA ASP A 353 17.31 19.44 -0.71
C ASP A 353 17.92 18.87 0.57
N VAL A 354 18.85 19.60 1.20
CA VAL A 354 19.53 19.13 2.41
C VAL A 354 19.94 20.27 3.33
N GLU A 355 19.60 20.15 4.62
CA GLU A 355 19.96 21.09 5.67
C GLU A 355 20.71 20.36 6.79
N ILE A 356 22.04 20.55 6.85
CA ILE A 356 22.91 19.89 7.82
C ILE A 356 23.66 20.93 8.66
N ALA A 357 23.62 20.77 9.99
CA ALA A 357 24.35 21.60 10.94
C ALA A 357 25.22 20.74 11.87
N PRO A 358 26.48 21.15 12.17
CA PRO A 358 27.32 20.45 13.14
C PRO A 358 26.74 20.56 14.56
N LEU A 359 26.99 19.54 15.38
CA LEU A 359 26.62 19.49 16.80
C LEU A 359 27.89 19.39 17.65
N ARG A 360 27.89 20.06 18.81
CA ARG A 360 28.98 19.94 19.79
C ARG A 360 28.99 18.58 20.49
N THR A 361 27.80 18.06 20.78
CA THR A 361 27.57 16.78 21.44
C THR A 361 26.36 16.11 20.82
N VAL A 362 26.35 14.78 20.84
CA VAL A 362 25.16 14.00 20.47
C VAL A 362 24.05 14.29 21.49
N PRO A 363 22.86 14.76 21.07
CA PRO A 363 21.74 15.00 21.98
C PRO A 363 21.28 13.70 22.65
N ALA A 364 20.59 13.78 23.80
CA ALA A 364 19.96 12.61 24.40
C ALA A 364 18.96 11.95 23.42
N ALA A 365 18.70 10.65 23.61
CA ALA A 365 17.62 9.97 22.90
C ALA A 365 16.27 10.61 23.23
N THR A 366 15.38 10.67 22.25
CA THR A 366 13.99 11.09 22.44
C THR A 366 13.22 10.01 23.21
N ALA A 367 12.15 10.41 23.89
CA ALA A 367 11.22 9.46 24.49
C ALA A 367 10.55 8.61 23.39
N PRO A 368 10.11 7.38 23.72
CA PRO A 368 9.32 6.56 22.80
C PRO A 368 8.12 7.32 22.22
N VAL A 369 7.84 7.05 20.95
CA VAL A 369 6.67 7.57 20.22
C VAL A 369 5.40 6.97 20.79
N ILE A 370 5.41 5.66 21.02
CA ILE A 370 4.30 4.95 21.63
C ILE A 370 4.47 4.97 23.15
N ARG A 371 3.45 5.49 23.83
CA ARG A 371 3.43 5.56 25.29
C ARG A 371 3.26 4.15 25.86
N PRO A 372 4.06 3.73 26.86
CA PRO A 372 3.91 2.42 27.47
C PRO A 372 2.57 2.31 28.22
N LEU A 373 2.00 1.10 28.20
CA LEU A 373 0.84 0.76 29.02
C LEU A 373 1.20 0.81 30.52
N PRO A 374 0.22 1.10 31.41
CA PRO A 374 0.41 0.93 32.85
C PRO A 374 0.78 -0.50 33.22
N ALA A 375 1.44 -0.68 34.36
CA ALA A 375 1.87 -1.98 34.85
C ALA A 375 0.67 -2.93 35.03
N MET A 376 0.86 -4.24 34.76
CA MET A 376 -0.24 -5.22 34.76
C MET A 376 -0.92 -5.37 36.13
N GLU A 377 -0.24 -5.02 37.23
CA GLU A 377 -0.79 -5.02 38.58
C GLU A 377 -1.92 -3.99 38.74
N GLU A 378 -1.96 -2.94 37.90
CA GLU A 378 -3.04 -1.96 37.88
C GLU A 378 -4.27 -2.44 37.10
N TRP A 379 -4.17 -3.52 36.32
CA TRP A 379 -5.22 -3.93 35.38
C TRP A 379 -6.38 -4.61 36.11
N ALA A 380 -7.56 -4.00 36.04
CA ALA A 380 -8.79 -4.63 36.52
C ALA A 380 -9.51 -5.34 35.36
N ASN A 381 -9.69 -6.66 35.49
CA ASN A 381 -10.45 -7.45 34.52
C ASN A 381 -11.94 -7.15 34.63
N VAL A 382 -12.54 -6.57 33.59
CA VAL A 382 -13.95 -6.14 33.59
C VAL A 382 -14.94 -7.28 33.89
N LYS A 383 -14.62 -8.53 33.52
CA LYS A 383 -15.48 -9.68 33.81
C LYS A 383 -15.60 -9.97 35.31
N THR A 384 -14.54 -9.68 36.07
CA THR A 384 -14.57 -9.79 37.54
C THR A 384 -15.37 -8.67 38.21
N LEU A 385 -15.68 -7.61 37.47
CA LEU A 385 -16.46 -6.45 37.92
C LEU A 385 -17.94 -6.54 37.50
N GLY A 386 -18.37 -7.68 36.94
CA GLY A 386 -19.76 -7.94 36.57
C GLY A 386 -20.13 -7.55 35.13
N VAL A 387 -19.16 -7.18 34.28
CA VAL A 387 -19.35 -7.03 32.84
C VAL A 387 -19.37 -8.41 32.18
N ARG A 388 -20.32 -8.69 31.29
CA ARG A 388 -20.49 -10.05 30.72
C ARG A 388 -19.67 -10.29 29.45
N GLY A 389 -19.80 -9.40 28.46
CA GLY A 389 -19.15 -9.54 27.15
C GLY A 389 -19.65 -10.74 26.35
N ASP A 390 -20.92 -11.12 26.52
CA ASP A 390 -21.54 -12.32 25.92
C ASP A 390 -22.24 -12.06 24.56
N GLY A 391 -22.15 -10.84 24.05
CA GLY A 391 -22.80 -10.38 22.82
C GLY A 391 -24.31 -10.21 22.92
N LYS A 392 -24.89 -10.27 24.13
CA LYS A 392 -26.34 -10.22 24.34
C LYS A 392 -26.74 -9.24 25.44
N ALA A 393 -26.10 -9.33 26.60
CA ALA A 393 -26.42 -8.48 27.73
C ALA A 393 -25.97 -7.05 27.48
N ASP A 394 -26.83 -6.10 27.82
CA ASP A 394 -26.45 -4.68 27.87
C ASP A 394 -25.48 -4.45 29.05
N ASP A 395 -24.21 -4.26 28.71
CA ASP A 395 -23.12 -4.07 29.65
C ASP A 395 -22.86 -2.60 29.99
N THR A 396 -23.63 -1.65 29.43
CA THR A 396 -23.37 -0.20 29.53
C THR A 396 -23.17 0.26 30.96
N ALA A 397 -24.13 -0.04 31.84
CA ALA A 397 -24.08 0.40 33.23
C ALA A 397 -22.96 -0.31 34.03
N ALA A 398 -22.64 -1.56 33.69
CA ALA A 398 -21.55 -2.29 34.35
C ALA A 398 -20.19 -1.75 33.93
N ILE A 399 -19.98 -1.47 32.64
CA ILE A 399 -18.76 -0.88 32.12
C ILE A 399 -18.57 0.54 32.65
N GLN A 400 -19.63 1.37 32.68
CA GLN A 400 -19.54 2.72 33.22
C GLN A 400 -19.12 2.72 34.70
N ARG A 401 -19.68 1.83 35.53
CA ARG A 401 -19.24 1.66 36.92
C ARG A 401 -17.79 1.20 37.02
N ALA A 402 -17.35 0.30 36.14
CA ALA A 402 -15.95 -0.13 36.10
C ALA A 402 -15.01 1.03 35.77
N ILE A 403 -15.38 1.90 34.82
CA ILE A 403 -14.63 3.12 34.46
C ILE A 403 -14.57 4.09 35.64
N GLU A 404 -15.66 4.25 36.38
CA GLU A 404 -15.68 5.11 37.57
C GLU A 404 -14.76 4.56 38.67
N ALA A 405 -14.83 3.26 38.95
CA ALA A 405 -14.12 2.61 40.05
C ALA A 405 -12.62 2.37 39.79
N HIS A 406 -12.22 2.15 38.53
CA HIS A 406 -10.85 1.78 38.18
C HIS A 406 -10.25 2.71 37.13
N ARG A 407 -8.93 2.83 37.13
CA ARG A 407 -8.20 3.63 36.14
C ARG A 407 -7.89 2.81 34.88
N VAL A 408 -7.43 1.56 35.08
CA VAL A 408 -6.96 0.67 34.02
C VAL A 408 -7.88 -0.54 33.93
N LEU A 409 -8.53 -0.71 32.78
CA LEU A 409 -9.49 -1.78 32.53
C LEU A 409 -9.00 -2.71 31.44
N TYR A 410 -8.92 -4.00 31.75
CA TYR A 410 -8.64 -5.06 30.80
C TYR A 410 -9.95 -5.73 30.36
N PHE A 411 -10.15 -5.80 29.05
CA PHE A 411 -11.27 -6.45 28.39
C PHE A 411 -10.79 -7.79 27.80
N PRO A 412 -11.13 -8.93 28.42
CA PRO A 412 -10.95 -10.23 27.78
C PRO A 412 -11.78 -10.32 26.49
N THR A 413 -11.47 -11.30 25.65
CA THR A 413 -12.25 -11.65 24.46
C THR A 413 -13.75 -11.70 24.76
N GLY A 414 -14.55 -11.05 23.91
CA GLY A 414 -15.99 -10.90 24.07
C GLY A 414 -16.59 -9.77 23.23
N PHE A 415 -17.91 -9.85 23.02
CA PHE A 415 -18.71 -8.79 22.43
C PHE A 415 -19.50 -8.10 23.55
N TYR A 416 -19.19 -6.83 23.80
CA TYR A 416 -19.73 -6.05 24.90
C TYR A 416 -20.80 -5.12 24.35
N MET A 417 -22.07 -5.46 24.53
CA MET A 417 -23.16 -4.66 24.01
C MET A 417 -23.33 -3.40 24.85
N VAL A 418 -23.44 -2.25 24.20
CA VAL A 418 -23.67 -0.96 24.83
C VAL A 418 -24.84 -0.23 24.18
N SER A 419 -25.65 0.45 25.00
CA SER A 419 -26.86 1.15 24.57
C SER A 419 -26.76 2.68 24.69
N ASP A 420 -25.73 3.22 25.36
CA ASP A 420 -25.46 4.66 25.50
C ASP A 420 -23.95 4.91 25.60
N THR A 421 -23.55 6.18 25.59
CA THR A 421 -22.13 6.60 25.65
C THR A 421 -21.45 6.17 26.95
N LEU A 422 -20.28 5.54 26.82
CA LEU A 422 -19.33 5.32 27.89
C LEU A 422 -18.41 6.53 28.05
N ARG A 423 -18.51 7.22 29.19
CA ARG A 423 -17.76 8.43 29.49
C ARG A 423 -16.48 8.08 30.24
N LEU A 424 -15.33 8.38 29.64
CA LEU A 424 -14.04 8.11 30.24
C LEU A 424 -13.66 9.19 31.26
N LYS A 425 -12.90 8.83 32.30
CA LYS A 425 -12.26 9.79 33.20
C LYS A 425 -11.03 10.41 32.51
N PRO A 426 -10.47 11.52 33.03
CA PRO A 426 -9.30 12.16 32.42
C PRO A 426 -8.06 11.27 32.24
N ASP A 427 -7.95 10.13 32.92
CA ASP A 427 -6.79 9.25 32.87
C ASP A 427 -7.15 7.76 32.66
N THR A 428 -8.38 7.46 32.22
CA THR A 428 -8.83 6.10 31.94
C THR A 428 -7.98 5.43 30.85
N VAL A 429 -7.64 4.17 31.09
CA VAL A 429 -6.95 3.27 30.17
C VAL A 429 -7.82 2.04 29.88
N LEU A 430 -8.12 1.76 28.62
CA LEU A 430 -8.85 0.57 28.17
C LEU A 430 -7.93 -0.32 27.33
N ILE A 431 -7.86 -1.61 27.65
CA ILE A 431 -6.92 -2.56 27.02
C ILE A 431 -7.68 -3.82 26.57
N GLY A 432 -7.56 -4.14 25.29
CA GLY A 432 -7.86 -5.45 24.70
C GLY A 432 -6.61 -6.04 24.03
N MET A 433 -6.69 -7.32 23.64
CA MET A 433 -5.56 -8.03 22.99
C MET A 433 -5.82 -8.33 21.51
N HIS A 434 -7.09 -8.38 21.12
CA HIS A 434 -7.49 -8.75 19.77
C HIS A 434 -8.78 -8.00 19.38
N PRO A 435 -8.69 -6.97 18.54
CA PRO A 435 -9.80 -6.05 18.26
C PRO A 435 -10.91 -6.70 17.43
N ALA A 436 -10.58 -7.73 16.63
CA ALA A 436 -11.59 -8.54 15.95
C ALA A 436 -12.43 -9.43 16.91
N MET A 437 -11.89 -9.79 18.08
CA MET A 437 -12.53 -10.70 19.05
C MET A 437 -13.00 -9.99 20.34
N THR A 438 -12.56 -8.74 20.55
CA THR A 438 -12.86 -7.92 21.72
C THR A 438 -13.48 -6.62 21.25
N GLN A 439 -14.81 -6.54 21.28
CA GLN A 439 -15.55 -5.44 20.64
C GLN A 439 -16.54 -4.76 21.59
N LEU A 440 -16.59 -3.42 21.55
CA LEU A 440 -17.72 -2.64 22.06
C LEU A 440 -18.73 -2.44 20.92
N VAL A 441 -19.99 -2.80 21.15
CA VAL A 441 -21.00 -2.90 20.09
C VAL A 441 -22.27 -2.16 20.47
N ILE A 442 -22.69 -1.20 19.64
CA ILE A 442 -24.06 -0.67 19.67
C ILE A 442 -24.93 -1.60 18.81
N PRO A 443 -26.05 -2.13 19.33
CA PRO A 443 -26.98 -2.92 18.53
C PRO A 443 -27.66 -2.06 17.47
N ASP A 444 -28.06 -2.69 16.36
CA ASP A 444 -28.92 -2.07 15.36
C ASP A 444 -30.26 -1.61 15.98
N ASP A 445 -30.86 -0.56 15.40
CA ASP A 445 -32.11 0.03 15.85
C ASP A 445 -32.12 0.48 17.32
N ASN A 446 -30.97 0.91 17.86
CA ASN A 446 -30.92 1.37 19.24
C ASN A 446 -31.70 2.71 19.39
N PRO A 447 -32.76 2.78 20.21
CA PRO A 447 -33.60 3.98 20.35
C PRO A 447 -32.82 5.25 20.70
N ARG A 448 -31.70 5.12 21.43
CA ARG A 448 -30.86 6.26 21.83
C ARG A 448 -30.14 6.92 20.64
N HIS A 449 -29.89 6.16 19.58
CA HIS A 449 -29.11 6.56 18.41
C HIS A 449 -29.97 6.84 17.17
N ALA A 450 -31.29 6.70 17.31
CA ALA A 450 -32.24 6.94 16.23
C ALA A 450 -32.54 8.44 16.01
N GLY A 451 -33.07 8.75 14.82
CA GLY A 451 -33.56 10.08 14.45
C GLY A 451 -32.47 11.12 14.15
N VAL A 452 -32.90 12.37 13.95
CA VAL A 452 -32.01 13.50 13.72
C VAL A 452 -31.64 14.13 15.07
N GLY A 453 -30.35 14.25 15.36
CA GLY A 453 -29.87 14.86 16.59
C GLY A 453 -28.35 14.87 16.70
N SER A 454 -27.85 15.36 17.84
CA SER A 454 -26.42 15.36 18.14
C SER A 454 -25.85 13.94 18.21
N VAL A 455 -24.55 13.83 17.94
CA VAL A 455 -23.79 12.58 18.07
C VAL A 455 -23.95 11.97 19.47
N VAL A 456 -24.03 10.65 19.52
CA VAL A 456 -23.97 9.81 20.71
C VAL A 456 -22.93 8.73 20.42
N PRO A 457 -21.67 8.91 20.86
CA PRO A 457 -20.61 7.95 20.55
C PRO A 457 -20.62 6.74 21.48
N ILE A 458 -19.93 5.65 21.09
CA ILE A 458 -19.61 4.54 22.03
C ILE A 458 -18.72 5.06 23.15
N LEU A 459 -17.59 5.67 22.78
CA LEU A 459 -16.59 6.20 23.72
C LEU A 459 -16.54 7.73 23.62
N GLU A 460 -16.54 8.41 24.78
CA GLU A 460 -16.30 9.85 24.85
C GLU A 460 -15.21 10.15 25.90
N THR A 461 -14.16 10.86 25.47
CA THR A 461 -13.09 11.32 26.35
C THR A 461 -13.30 12.76 26.79
N PRO A 462 -12.85 13.15 28.00
CA PRO A 462 -12.94 14.53 28.46
C PRO A 462 -11.89 15.41 27.77
N LEU A 463 -12.19 16.70 27.64
CA LEU A 463 -11.26 17.67 27.07
C LEU A 463 -9.94 17.70 27.86
N GLY A 464 -8.82 17.53 27.16
CA GLY A 464 -7.49 17.56 27.75
C GLY A 464 -7.09 16.32 28.55
N GLY A 465 -7.85 15.22 28.48
CA GLY A 465 -7.52 13.93 29.10
C GLY A 465 -6.18 13.34 28.61
N ARG A 466 -5.66 12.34 29.32
CA ARG A 466 -4.43 11.58 29.04
C ARG A 466 -4.75 10.09 28.79
N ASN A 467 -5.89 9.84 28.17
CA ASN A 467 -6.48 8.53 27.99
C ASN A 467 -5.63 7.61 27.10
N ILE A 468 -5.73 6.31 27.33
CA ILE A 468 -5.18 5.27 26.45
C ILE A 468 -6.32 4.32 26.08
N VAL A 469 -6.50 4.03 24.79
CA VAL A 469 -7.39 2.97 24.33
C VAL A 469 -6.60 2.11 23.36
N GLN A 470 -6.48 0.81 23.68
CA GLN A 470 -5.67 -0.12 22.90
C GLN A 470 -6.35 -1.47 22.66
N GLY A 471 -6.20 -2.02 21.44
CA GLY A 471 -6.53 -3.42 21.13
C GLY A 471 -8.02 -3.75 21.11
N LEU A 472 -8.88 -2.74 20.89
CA LEU A 472 -10.33 -2.87 20.89
C LEU A 472 -10.94 -2.66 19.50
N GLY A 473 -11.97 -3.45 19.20
CA GLY A 473 -12.89 -3.19 18.10
C GLY A 473 -14.06 -2.33 18.54
N LEU A 474 -14.49 -1.40 17.70
CA LEU A 474 -15.65 -0.54 17.95
C LEU A 474 -16.65 -0.72 16.80
N PHE A 475 -17.89 -1.12 17.09
CA PHE A 475 -18.95 -1.27 16.10
C PHE A 475 -20.21 -0.49 16.51
N THR A 476 -20.64 0.44 15.67
CA THR A 476 -21.81 1.30 15.92
C THR A 476 -23.12 0.70 15.43
N GLY A 477 -23.09 -0.52 14.91
CA GLY A 477 -24.19 -1.07 14.11
C GLY A 477 -24.23 -0.45 12.70
N ARG A 478 -25.20 -0.89 11.91
CA ARG A 478 -25.45 -0.50 10.52
C ARG A 478 -26.42 0.68 10.43
N ILE A 479 -27.40 0.75 11.33
CA ILE A 479 -28.56 1.65 11.22
C ILE A 479 -28.76 2.52 12.47
N ASN A 480 -27.71 3.21 12.89
CA ASN A 480 -27.75 4.11 14.06
C ASN A 480 -27.31 5.55 13.68
N PRO A 481 -28.22 6.40 13.17
CA PRO A 481 -27.84 7.67 12.53
C PRO A 481 -27.09 8.69 13.39
N ARG A 482 -27.23 8.59 14.72
CA ARG A 482 -26.55 9.47 15.67
C ARG A 482 -25.26 8.87 16.23
N ALA A 483 -24.88 7.66 15.83
CA ALA A 483 -23.71 6.99 16.37
C ALA A 483 -22.40 7.51 15.78
N ALA A 484 -21.35 7.45 16.59
CA ALA A 484 -19.95 7.53 16.23
C ALA A 484 -19.19 6.49 17.06
N ASN A 485 -18.08 5.95 16.57
CA ASN A 485 -17.34 4.96 17.34
C ASN A 485 -16.61 5.63 18.51
N ILE A 486 -16.03 6.80 18.28
CA ILE A 486 -15.37 7.54 19.35
C ILE A 486 -15.40 9.05 19.10
N VAL A 487 -15.69 9.81 20.16
CA VAL A 487 -15.42 11.25 20.23
C VAL A 487 -14.20 11.46 21.14
N TRP A 488 -13.11 11.90 20.52
CA TRP A 488 -11.81 12.07 21.15
C TRP A 488 -11.52 13.55 21.43
N ARG A 489 -11.42 13.91 22.71
CA ARG A 489 -11.07 15.25 23.19
C ARG A 489 -9.84 15.26 24.08
N SER A 490 -9.19 14.10 24.25
CA SER A 490 -7.96 13.97 25.02
C SER A 490 -6.85 14.87 24.48
N GLY A 491 -5.95 15.30 25.36
CA GLY A 491 -4.82 16.18 25.04
C GLY A 491 -3.62 15.46 24.40
N ALA A 492 -2.52 16.19 24.23
CA ALA A 492 -1.33 15.74 23.50
C ALA A 492 -0.61 14.50 24.07
N ASP A 493 -0.85 14.14 25.34
CA ASP A 493 -0.21 12.98 26.01
C ASP A 493 -1.10 11.71 26.03
N SER A 494 -2.10 11.66 25.15
CA SER A 494 -3.06 10.57 25.02
C SER A 494 -2.72 9.63 23.86
N LEU A 495 -3.25 8.41 23.88
CA LEU A 495 -2.92 7.35 22.90
C LEU A 495 -4.17 6.58 22.46
N LEU A 496 -4.36 6.45 21.15
CA LEU A 496 -5.27 5.49 20.51
C LEU A 496 -4.42 4.55 19.65
N ASN A 497 -4.28 3.27 20.04
CA ASN A 497 -3.35 2.33 19.42
C ASN A 497 -4.00 0.98 19.10
N ASP A 498 -3.73 0.33 17.96
CA ASP A 498 -4.28 -1.01 17.63
C ASP A 498 -5.82 -1.04 17.79
N VAL A 499 -6.50 0.03 17.38
CA VAL A 499 -7.96 0.16 17.43
C VAL A 499 -8.56 -0.02 16.05
N LYS A 500 -9.54 -0.91 16.00
CA LYS A 500 -10.27 -1.25 14.78
C LYS A 500 -11.66 -0.62 14.81
N ILE A 501 -11.99 0.17 13.80
CA ILE A 501 -13.39 0.53 13.54
C ILE A 501 -14.02 -0.56 12.68
N MET A 502 -15.18 -1.06 13.10
CA MET A 502 -15.95 -2.05 12.36
C MET A 502 -17.02 -1.34 11.50
N GLY A 503 -17.25 -1.84 10.28
CA GLY A 503 -18.29 -1.27 9.40
C GLY A 503 -18.17 -1.60 7.92
N GLY A 504 -16.96 -1.91 7.42
CA GLY A 504 -16.70 -2.32 6.03
C GLY A 504 -16.40 -3.81 5.84
N GLY A 505 -16.10 -4.23 4.60
CA GLY A 505 -15.76 -5.61 4.27
C GLY A 505 -14.64 -6.22 5.14
N GLY A 506 -14.70 -7.55 5.36
CA GLY A 506 -13.65 -8.28 6.10
C GLY A 506 -13.69 -8.10 7.63
N THR A 507 -14.73 -7.47 8.19
CA THR A 507 -14.88 -7.27 9.63
C THR A 507 -15.82 -8.31 10.26
N PRO A 508 -15.43 -8.98 11.37
CA PRO A 508 -16.31 -9.92 12.06
C PRO A 508 -17.33 -9.18 12.93
N THR A 509 -18.57 -9.67 12.92
CA THR A 509 -19.70 -9.11 13.66
C THR A 509 -20.30 -10.13 14.62
N VAL A 510 -20.96 -9.66 15.68
CA VAL A 510 -21.63 -10.52 16.68
C VAL A 510 -22.71 -11.42 16.07
N ASP A 511 -23.36 -10.96 14.99
CA ASP A 511 -24.38 -11.69 14.25
C ASP A 511 -23.82 -12.54 13.10
N SER A 512 -22.51 -12.51 12.88
CA SER A 512 -21.80 -13.17 11.77
C SER A 512 -22.29 -12.76 10.37
N GLN A 513 -23.03 -11.66 10.25
CA GLN A 513 -23.46 -11.14 8.95
C GLN A 513 -22.38 -10.26 8.33
N GLY A 514 -22.00 -10.57 7.09
CA GLY A 514 -21.03 -9.76 6.34
C GLY A 514 -21.46 -8.31 6.15
N LEU A 515 -20.47 -7.41 6.22
CA LEU A 515 -20.58 -5.97 6.05
C LEU A 515 -20.07 -5.52 4.66
N GLY A 516 -20.35 -4.28 4.31
CA GLY A 516 -19.71 -3.58 3.18
C GLY A 516 -20.42 -3.59 1.83
N ALA A 517 -21.04 -4.69 1.39
CA ALA A 517 -21.77 -4.68 0.10
C ALA A 517 -23.23 -4.19 0.26
N ARG A 518 -23.68 -3.30 -0.64
CA ARG A 518 -25.08 -2.88 -0.70
C ARG A 518 -25.93 -4.09 -1.09
N ARG A 519 -26.86 -4.49 -0.21
CA ARG A 519 -27.82 -5.55 -0.55
C ARG A 519 -29.01 -4.90 -1.25
N GLY A 520 -29.16 -5.18 -2.55
CA GLY A 520 -30.19 -4.59 -3.41
C GLY A 520 -31.52 -5.35 -3.38
N ASP A 521 -31.74 -6.21 -2.39
CA ASP A 521 -32.83 -7.20 -2.36
C ASP A 521 -34.14 -6.68 -1.74
N THR A 522 -34.16 -5.54 -1.07
CA THR A 522 -35.34 -5.12 -0.30
C THR A 522 -36.10 -3.89 -0.82
N GLY A 523 -35.59 -3.14 -1.79
CA GLY A 523 -36.22 -1.88 -2.26
C GLY A 523 -36.32 -0.76 -1.21
N ASP A 524 -35.99 -1.05 0.06
CA ASP A 524 -35.93 -0.14 1.19
C ASP A 524 -34.48 0.07 1.62
N PHE A 525 -33.95 1.25 1.31
CA PHE A 525 -32.57 1.62 1.63
C PHE A 525 -32.29 1.78 3.12
N ILE A 526 -33.33 1.89 3.97
CA ILE A 526 -33.16 1.97 5.43
C ILE A 526 -32.99 0.57 6.01
N ALA A 527 -33.75 -0.43 5.55
CA ALA A 527 -33.68 -1.81 6.01
C ALA A 527 -32.45 -2.61 5.51
N ALA A 528 -31.70 -2.09 4.53
CA ALA A 528 -30.61 -2.80 3.86
C ALA A 528 -29.27 -2.04 3.91
N ASN A 529 -28.71 -1.84 5.11
CA ASN A 529 -27.37 -1.23 5.27
C ASN A 529 -27.32 0.22 4.74
N ARG A 530 -28.09 1.15 5.31
CA ARG A 530 -28.05 2.56 4.90
C ARG A 530 -26.63 3.13 5.08
N TRP A 531 -25.88 3.20 3.99
CA TRP A 531 -24.58 3.84 3.97
C TRP A 531 -24.68 5.34 4.23
N ASP A 532 -23.58 5.94 4.68
CA ASP A 532 -23.50 7.40 4.89
C ASP A 532 -24.63 7.94 5.79
N ALA A 533 -24.96 7.18 6.82
CA ALA A 533 -26.06 7.46 7.73
C ALA A 533 -25.58 7.88 9.12
N GLN A 534 -24.32 7.68 9.45
CA GLN A 534 -23.75 7.88 10.79
C GLN A 534 -22.75 9.04 10.81
N TYR A 535 -22.46 9.55 12.01
CA TYR A 535 -21.40 10.54 12.22
C TYR A 535 -20.02 9.92 11.93
N PRO A 536 -18.94 10.73 11.86
CA PRO A 536 -17.61 10.20 11.61
C PRO A 536 -17.22 9.09 12.58
N SER A 537 -16.50 8.07 12.10
CA SER A 537 -16.10 6.91 12.90
C SER A 537 -15.25 7.35 14.10
N ILE A 538 -14.13 8.01 13.83
CA ILE A 538 -13.28 8.65 14.82
C ILE A 538 -13.42 10.16 14.65
N TRP A 539 -14.01 10.83 15.63
CA TRP A 539 -14.14 12.28 15.66
C TRP A 539 -13.26 12.88 16.74
N VAL A 540 -12.15 13.51 16.35
CA VAL A 540 -11.32 14.32 17.24
C VAL A 540 -11.87 15.75 17.28
N ASP A 541 -12.33 16.20 18.45
CA ASP A 541 -12.98 17.51 18.63
C ASP A 541 -12.27 18.30 19.73
N GLY A 542 -11.39 19.24 19.33
CA GLY A 542 -10.56 20.01 20.26
C GLY A 542 -9.44 19.21 20.95
N GLY A 543 -9.27 17.92 20.61
CA GLY A 543 -8.25 17.02 21.14
C GLY A 543 -6.98 16.91 20.29
N GLY A 544 -6.08 16.02 20.70
CA GLY A 544 -4.84 15.65 20.02
C GLY A 544 -4.28 14.34 20.57
N GLY A 545 -2.97 14.16 20.54
CA GLY A 545 -2.29 12.95 21.03
C GLY A 545 -1.76 12.05 19.91
N THR A 546 -1.42 10.81 20.25
CA THR A 546 -0.86 9.84 19.32
C THR A 546 -1.93 8.83 18.87
N PHE A 547 -1.97 8.57 17.57
CA PHE A 547 -2.85 7.62 16.91
C PHE A 547 -1.97 6.66 16.11
N ALA A 548 -1.98 5.37 16.43
CA ALA A 548 -1.06 4.41 15.81
C ALA A 548 -1.71 3.06 15.52
N ASP A 549 -1.34 2.42 14.41
CA ASP A 549 -1.88 1.12 13.99
C ASP A 549 -3.42 1.09 14.04
N ILE A 550 -4.05 2.06 13.37
CA ILE A 550 -5.51 2.17 13.33
C ILE A 550 -5.99 1.76 11.95
N TRP A 551 -6.97 0.87 11.91
CA TRP A 551 -7.68 0.53 10.70
C TRP A 551 -9.15 0.89 10.84
N SER A 552 -9.64 1.77 9.96
CA SER A 552 -11.00 2.28 10.01
C SER A 552 -11.77 2.09 8.71
N PRO A 553 -12.32 0.89 8.43
CA PRO A 553 -13.30 0.71 7.37
C PRO A 553 -14.73 0.79 7.91
N ASN A 554 -15.49 1.81 7.49
CA ASN A 554 -16.88 1.98 7.90
C ASN A 554 -17.75 2.73 6.89
N THR A 555 -18.40 1.97 6.01
CA THR A 555 -19.28 2.48 4.96
C THR A 555 -20.53 3.20 5.48
N PHE A 556 -20.89 3.00 6.76
CA PHE A 556 -22.02 3.68 7.39
C PHE A 556 -21.70 5.09 7.86
N ALA A 557 -20.44 5.37 8.16
CA ALA A 557 -19.99 6.67 8.65
C ALA A 557 -19.75 7.67 7.51
N SER A 558 -20.04 8.93 7.79
CA SER A 558 -19.80 10.03 6.85
C SER A 558 -18.32 10.37 6.65
N ALA A 559 -17.46 9.99 7.59
CA ALA A 559 -16.00 10.01 7.43
C ALA A 559 -15.34 8.99 8.37
N GLY A 560 -14.10 8.59 8.06
CA GLY A 560 -13.36 7.66 8.92
C GLY A 560 -12.60 8.33 10.03
N PHE A 561 -11.80 9.34 9.69
CA PHE A 561 -11.03 10.11 10.66
C PHE A 561 -11.28 11.60 10.44
N TYR A 562 -12.03 12.20 11.37
CA TYR A 562 -12.42 13.60 11.31
C TYR A 562 -11.80 14.36 12.48
N VAL A 563 -10.94 15.32 12.19
CA VAL A 563 -10.30 16.20 13.19
C VAL A 563 -10.83 17.61 13.02
N SER A 564 -11.29 18.20 14.12
CA SER A 564 -11.79 19.57 14.10
C SER A 564 -11.46 20.40 15.32
N ASN A 565 -11.40 21.72 15.09
CA ASN A 565 -11.39 22.74 16.12
C ASN A 565 -10.26 22.60 17.15
N THR A 566 -9.08 22.22 16.70
CA THR A 566 -7.96 21.91 17.59
C THR A 566 -6.67 22.59 17.17
N ARG A 567 -5.90 22.99 18.19
CA ARG A 567 -4.48 23.37 18.08
C ARG A 567 -3.59 22.45 18.91
N VAL A 568 -4.20 21.48 19.59
CA VAL A 568 -3.47 20.47 20.37
C VAL A 568 -2.73 19.60 19.35
N PRO A 569 -1.40 19.40 19.52
CA PRO A 569 -0.64 18.59 18.60
C PRO A 569 -1.20 17.17 18.49
N GLY A 570 -1.27 16.66 17.27
CA GLY A 570 -1.67 15.29 16.96
C GLY A 570 -0.66 14.61 16.04
N PHE A 571 -0.41 13.33 16.30
CA PHE A 571 0.53 12.51 15.54
C PHE A 571 -0.14 11.21 15.13
N VAL A 572 -0.15 10.93 13.83
CA VAL A 572 -0.66 9.68 13.26
C VAL A 572 0.49 8.87 12.70
N TYR A 573 0.55 7.58 13.04
CA TYR A 573 1.54 6.63 12.54
C TYR A 573 0.83 5.37 12.01
N GLU A 574 0.97 5.07 10.73
CA GLU A 574 0.34 3.90 10.08
C GLU A 574 -1.18 3.81 10.35
N MET A 575 -1.94 4.69 9.70
CA MET A 575 -3.40 4.66 9.77
C MET A 575 -3.99 4.42 8.39
N SER A 576 -4.82 3.39 8.32
CA SER A 576 -5.58 3.03 7.13
C SER A 576 -7.05 3.40 7.34
N VAL A 577 -7.57 4.30 6.50
CA VAL A 577 -8.95 4.79 6.56
C VAL A 577 -9.62 4.56 5.20
N GLU A 578 -10.61 3.67 5.18
CA GLU A 578 -11.04 3.02 3.94
C GLU A 578 -12.57 2.93 3.86
N HIS A 579 -13.11 2.88 2.64
CA HIS A 579 -14.48 2.45 2.33
C HIS A 579 -15.60 3.38 2.82
N HIS A 580 -15.30 4.60 3.25
CA HIS A 580 -16.34 5.57 3.60
C HIS A 580 -17.00 6.11 2.34
N VAL A 581 -18.22 6.64 2.44
CA VAL A 581 -18.92 7.11 1.23
C VAL A 581 -18.47 8.50 0.80
N ARG A 582 -18.19 9.40 1.76
CA ARG A 582 -17.89 10.80 1.45
C ARG A 582 -16.42 11.14 1.56
N ASN A 583 -15.78 10.80 2.69
CA ASN A 583 -14.40 11.17 2.96
C ASN A 583 -13.72 10.12 3.83
N GLU A 584 -12.45 9.85 3.57
CA GLU A 584 -11.63 9.02 4.45
C GLU A 584 -11.10 9.90 5.60
N PHE A 585 -10.26 10.89 5.27
CA PHE A 585 -9.75 11.88 6.21
C PHE A 585 -10.39 13.26 6.03
N VAL A 586 -10.72 13.92 7.14
CA VAL A 586 -11.12 15.33 7.16
C VAL A 586 -10.41 16.11 8.27
N PHE A 587 -9.84 17.25 7.91
CA PHE A 587 -9.25 18.22 8.84
C PHE A 587 -9.94 19.56 8.67
N ASP A 588 -10.66 20.04 9.69
CA ASP A 588 -11.40 21.30 9.63
C ASP A 588 -11.07 22.21 10.82
N ASN A 589 -10.46 23.38 10.55
CA ASN A 589 -9.97 24.28 11.59
C ASN A 589 -8.96 23.60 12.54
N VAL A 590 -7.92 23.00 11.95
CA VAL A 590 -6.87 22.22 12.63
C VAL A 590 -5.50 22.85 12.46
N GLU A 591 -4.67 22.77 13.52
CA GLU A 591 -3.28 23.20 13.50
C GLU A 591 -2.35 22.22 14.22
N ASN A 592 -1.11 22.08 13.73
CA ASN A 592 -0.01 21.34 14.36
C ASN A 592 -0.19 19.81 14.36
N TRP A 593 -0.61 19.26 13.22
CA TRP A 593 -0.77 17.81 13.08
C TRP A 593 0.19 17.23 12.06
N GLU A 594 0.65 16.02 12.34
CA GLU A 594 1.52 15.27 11.46
C GLU A 594 0.99 13.85 11.27
N LEU A 595 0.95 13.40 10.01
CA LEU A 595 0.54 12.07 9.63
C LEU A 595 1.70 11.43 8.87
N LEU A 596 2.23 10.34 9.42
CA LEU A 596 3.26 9.52 8.80
C LEU A 596 2.64 8.17 8.43
N ALA A 597 2.73 7.78 7.15
CA ALA A 597 2.02 6.64 6.58
C ALA A 597 0.48 6.69 6.70
N PRO A 598 -0.21 7.79 6.33
CA PRO A 598 -1.65 7.74 6.12
C PRO A 598 -1.98 7.05 4.79
N GLN A 599 -2.85 6.04 4.85
CA GLN A 599 -3.31 5.28 3.71
C GLN A 599 -4.84 5.36 3.59
N THR A 600 -5.35 5.37 2.36
CA THR A 600 -6.79 5.40 2.09
C THR A 600 -7.20 4.53 0.91
N GLU A 601 -8.44 4.03 0.92
CA GLU A 601 -8.99 3.21 -0.16
C GLU A 601 -10.42 3.57 -0.58
N GLN A 602 -10.65 3.67 -1.90
CA GLN A 602 -11.98 3.65 -2.52
C GLN A 602 -12.27 2.31 -3.19
N GLU A 603 -13.20 1.51 -2.65
CA GLU A 603 -13.56 0.20 -3.17
C GLU A 603 -14.78 0.23 -4.12
N VAL A 604 -14.85 -0.67 -5.10
CA VAL A 604 -15.96 -0.69 -6.07
C VAL A 604 -17.28 -1.07 -5.41
N GLY A 605 -17.20 -1.93 -4.39
CA GLY A 605 -18.35 -2.42 -3.62
C GLY A 605 -18.81 -1.45 -2.52
N GLU A 606 -17.99 -0.46 -2.16
CA GLU A 606 -18.22 0.48 -1.05
C GLU A 606 -17.29 1.70 -1.16
N GLY A 607 -17.83 2.91 -1.01
CA GLY A 607 -16.99 4.11 -0.96
C GLY A 607 -16.36 4.57 -2.29
N MET A 608 -16.92 4.18 -3.44
CA MET A 608 -16.43 4.60 -4.77
C MET A 608 -16.30 6.13 -4.95
N ASP A 609 -17.08 6.91 -4.19
CA ASP A 609 -17.17 8.37 -4.26
C ASP A 609 -16.37 9.10 -3.16
N ALA A 610 -15.67 8.37 -2.28
CA ALA A 610 -15.00 8.96 -1.12
C ALA A 610 -13.86 9.91 -1.53
N ASN A 611 -13.67 11.07 -0.93
CA ASN A 611 -12.38 11.76 -1.07
C ASN A 611 -11.37 11.17 -0.10
N SER A 612 -10.14 10.95 -0.56
CA SER A 612 -9.09 10.43 0.32
C SER A 612 -8.77 11.42 1.44
N LEU A 613 -8.53 12.69 1.10
CA LEU A 613 -8.19 13.71 2.08
C LEU A 613 -8.88 15.03 1.79
N GLU A 614 -9.57 15.57 2.78
CA GLU A 614 -10.17 16.90 2.71
C GLU A 614 -9.68 17.79 3.85
N ILE A 615 -9.05 18.91 3.50
CA ILE A 615 -8.47 19.87 4.46
C ILE A 615 -9.15 21.22 4.28
N ARG A 616 -9.69 21.75 5.37
CA ARG A 616 -10.47 22.98 5.42
C ARG A 616 -9.95 23.89 6.52
N ASN A 617 -9.78 25.17 6.22
CA ASN A 617 -9.49 26.19 7.23
C ASN A 617 -8.29 25.87 8.14
N SER A 618 -7.33 25.09 7.66
CA SER A 618 -6.30 24.46 8.49
C SER A 618 -4.91 24.93 8.10
N ARG A 619 -3.96 24.81 9.03
CA ARG A 619 -2.57 25.16 8.76
C ARG A 619 -1.56 24.37 9.56
N ASN A 620 -0.30 24.38 9.11
CA ASN A 620 0.78 23.65 9.74
C ASN A 620 0.45 22.16 9.89
N LEU A 621 0.16 21.51 8.75
CA LEU A 621 -0.06 20.07 8.67
C LEU A 621 1.06 19.42 7.86
N LEU A 622 1.52 18.25 8.28
CA LEU A 622 2.46 17.40 7.54
C LEU A 622 1.80 16.08 7.18
N PHE A 623 1.87 15.70 5.91
CA PHE A 623 1.55 14.37 5.42
C PHE A 623 2.82 13.80 4.81
N ALA A 624 3.38 12.76 5.41
CA ALA A 624 4.60 12.12 4.94
C ALA A 624 4.34 10.65 4.65
N ASN A 625 4.87 10.17 3.51
CA ASN A 625 4.56 8.83 3.01
C ASN A 625 3.03 8.71 2.91
N TYR A 626 2.35 9.56 2.14
CA TYR A 626 0.89 9.47 1.97
C TYR A 626 0.53 8.57 0.78
N HIS A 627 -0.36 7.59 1.01
CA HIS A 627 -0.82 6.65 0.00
C HIS A 627 -2.32 6.82 -0.27
N GLY A 628 -2.66 7.53 -1.36
CA GLY A 628 -4.03 7.70 -1.84
C GLY A 628 -4.40 6.64 -2.86
N TYR A 629 -5.01 5.53 -2.44
CA TYR A 629 -5.30 4.38 -3.29
C TYR A 629 -6.76 4.30 -3.75
N ARG A 630 -6.98 3.92 -5.00
CA ARG A 630 -8.30 3.51 -5.52
C ARG A 630 -8.28 2.03 -5.82
N VAL A 631 -9.13 1.27 -5.14
CA VAL A 631 -9.02 -0.20 -5.12
C VAL A 631 -9.25 -0.81 -6.50
N THR A 632 -8.67 -1.99 -6.67
CA THR A 632 -8.93 -2.90 -7.80
C THR A 632 -10.41 -2.96 -8.16
N ARG A 633 -10.72 -3.12 -9.46
CA ARG A 633 -12.10 -3.21 -10.03
C ARG A 633 -12.86 -1.90 -10.16
N ASN A 634 -12.29 -0.76 -9.76
CA ASN A 634 -12.95 0.53 -9.95
C ASN A 634 -13.16 0.84 -11.45
N TYR A 635 -14.34 1.35 -11.80
CA TYR A 635 -14.74 1.75 -13.15
C TYR A 635 -15.26 3.20 -13.21
N HIS A 636 -15.20 3.90 -12.08
CA HIS A 636 -15.68 5.26 -11.90
C HIS A 636 -14.47 6.21 -11.93
N PRO A 637 -14.38 7.18 -12.84
CA PRO A 637 -13.35 8.22 -12.76
C PRO A 637 -13.50 9.06 -11.48
N ALA A 638 -12.39 9.47 -10.85
CA ALA A 638 -12.43 10.36 -9.69
C ALA A 638 -11.51 11.56 -9.93
N PRO A 639 -11.99 12.79 -9.68
CA PRO A 639 -11.30 13.99 -10.13
C PRO A 639 -10.03 14.31 -9.32
N MET A 640 -10.02 14.03 -8.01
CA MET A 640 -8.84 14.24 -7.17
C MET A 640 -8.81 13.39 -5.90
N ALA A 641 -7.60 13.11 -5.39
CA ALA A 641 -7.41 12.46 -4.10
C ALA A 641 -7.54 13.45 -2.92
N VAL A 642 -6.88 14.61 -3.03
CA VAL A 642 -6.84 15.64 -1.98
C VAL A 642 -7.63 16.88 -2.37
N LYS A 643 -8.47 17.39 -1.48
CA LYS A 643 -9.16 18.69 -1.58
C LYS A 643 -8.66 19.66 -0.52
N LEU A 644 -8.25 20.86 -0.94
CA LEU A 644 -7.87 21.94 -0.03
C LEU A 644 -8.86 23.11 -0.10
N PHE A 645 -9.30 23.59 1.05
CA PHE A 645 -10.14 24.78 1.21
C PHE A 645 -9.51 25.72 2.22
N ASN A 646 -9.27 26.97 1.85
CA ASN A 646 -8.81 28.05 2.73
C ASN A 646 -7.70 27.59 3.71
N SER A 647 -6.68 26.91 3.21
CA SER A 647 -5.64 26.26 4.03
C SER A 647 -4.25 26.68 3.58
N SER A 648 -3.28 26.61 4.47
CA SER A 648 -1.93 27.13 4.24
C SER A 648 -0.88 26.39 5.06
N ASP A 649 0.39 26.40 4.65
CA ASP A 649 1.44 25.68 5.36
C ASP A 649 1.11 24.17 5.48
N ILE A 650 0.65 23.61 4.37
CA ILE A 650 0.40 22.17 4.22
C ILE A 650 1.61 21.58 3.50
N ARG A 651 2.24 20.61 4.14
CA ARG A 651 3.49 20.01 3.68
C ARG A 651 3.21 18.57 3.30
N PHE A 652 3.44 18.24 2.04
CA PHE A 652 3.39 16.87 1.55
C PHE A 652 4.81 16.38 1.30
N ARG A 653 5.12 15.21 1.84
CA ARG A 653 6.38 14.50 1.68
C ARG A 653 6.07 13.09 1.23
N ASN A 654 6.75 12.61 0.20
CA ASN A 654 6.57 11.27 -0.35
C ASN A 654 5.09 10.90 -0.58
N VAL A 655 4.52 11.34 -1.70
CA VAL A 655 3.13 11.10 -2.07
C VAL A 655 3.06 10.09 -3.20
N HIS A 656 2.22 9.08 -3.00
CA HIS A 656 1.91 8.03 -3.94
C HIS A 656 0.40 7.93 -4.15
N VAL A 657 -0.07 8.17 -5.38
CA VAL A 657 -1.47 8.06 -5.77
C VAL A 657 -1.62 7.09 -6.93
N ASN A 658 -2.35 6.00 -6.72
CA ASN A 658 -2.46 4.94 -7.71
C ASN A 658 -3.83 4.25 -7.71
N ALA A 659 -4.08 3.44 -8.75
CA ALA A 659 -5.15 2.43 -8.76
C ALA A 659 -4.62 1.02 -9.06
N GLU A 660 -3.32 0.91 -9.32
CA GLU A 660 -2.68 -0.34 -9.67
C GLU A 660 -2.42 -1.19 -8.43
N SER A 661 -3.16 -2.29 -8.34
CA SER A 661 -2.88 -3.42 -7.45
C SER A 661 -3.28 -4.70 -8.17
N GLY A 662 -2.64 -5.80 -7.77
CA GLY A 662 -2.90 -7.10 -8.33
C GLY A 662 -3.75 -8.02 -7.47
N PHE A 663 -3.85 -9.24 -7.98
CA PHE A 663 -4.30 -10.39 -7.21
C PHE A 663 -3.62 -11.65 -7.73
N ALA A 664 -3.61 -12.69 -6.89
CA ALA A 664 -3.16 -14.02 -7.24
C ALA A 664 -4.37 -14.95 -7.41
N THR A 665 -4.39 -15.78 -8.46
CA THR A 665 -5.52 -16.67 -8.77
C THR A 665 -5.07 -17.95 -9.47
N CYS A 666 -5.94 -18.96 -9.46
CA CYS A 666 -5.86 -20.14 -10.30
C CYS A 666 -7.18 -20.27 -11.07
N ASP A 667 -7.09 -20.46 -12.38
CA ASP A 667 -8.24 -20.63 -13.27
C ASP A 667 -8.00 -21.80 -14.24
N ALA A 668 -8.88 -21.98 -15.23
CA ALA A 668 -8.73 -23.03 -16.24
C ALA A 668 -7.41 -22.96 -17.03
N ASN A 669 -6.72 -21.81 -17.00
CA ASN A 669 -5.45 -21.55 -17.65
C ASN A 669 -4.26 -21.59 -16.67
N GLY A 670 -4.46 -22.17 -15.48
CA GLY A 670 -3.45 -22.40 -14.45
C GLY A 670 -3.34 -21.27 -13.43
N CYS A 671 -2.33 -21.36 -12.55
CA CYS A 671 -2.10 -20.36 -11.52
C CYS A 671 -1.24 -19.18 -12.01
N GLY A 672 -1.45 -18.01 -11.41
CA GLY A 672 -0.65 -16.83 -11.71
C GLY A 672 -1.10 -15.60 -10.94
N THR A 673 -0.56 -14.46 -11.36
CA THR A 673 -0.81 -13.15 -10.77
C THR A 673 -1.12 -12.17 -11.90
N PHE A 674 -2.07 -11.28 -11.67
CA PHE A 674 -2.29 -10.13 -12.54
C PHE A 674 -2.21 -8.87 -11.71
N LEU A 675 -1.38 -7.92 -12.15
CA LEU A 675 -0.82 -6.87 -11.28
C LEU A 675 -1.50 -5.51 -11.45
N ARG A 676 -2.52 -5.43 -12.30
CA ARG A 676 -3.19 -4.18 -12.67
C ARG A 676 -4.72 -4.33 -12.75
N ALA A 677 -5.35 -4.74 -11.66
CA ALA A 677 -6.79 -5.00 -11.65
C ALA A 677 -7.67 -3.72 -11.66
N SER A 678 -7.12 -2.54 -11.93
CA SER A 678 -7.83 -1.29 -12.23
C SER A 678 -6.97 -0.38 -13.10
N LYS A 679 -7.61 0.52 -13.86
CA LYS A 679 -6.95 1.59 -14.65
C LYS A 679 -7.53 2.99 -14.40
N PHE A 680 -8.19 3.18 -13.26
CA PHE A 680 -8.86 4.42 -12.88
C PHE A 680 -8.26 5.01 -11.59
N PRO A 681 -7.01 5.51 -11.59
CA PRO A 681 -6.52 6.33 -10.50
C PRO A 681 -7.31 7.64 -10.40
N PHE A 682 -7.01 8.45 -9.39
CA PHE A 682 -7.50 9.82 -9.36
C PHE A 682 -6.91 10.59 -10.55
N GLU A 683 -7.66 11.54 -11.13
CA GLU A 683 -7.15 12.36 -12.23
C GLU A 683 -6.04 13.32 -11.75
N ASN A 684 -6.20 13.83 -10.53
CA ASN A 684 -5.27 14.72 -9.87
C ASN A 684 -4.91 14.19 -8.49
N THR A 685 -3.67 14.39 -8.07
CA THR A 685 -3.28 14.11 -6.69
C THR A 685 -3.97 15.09 -5.75
N LEU A 686 -4.00 16.37 -6.11
CA LEU A 686 -4.52 17.43 -5.27
C LEU A 686 -5.23 18.49 -6.09
N ARG A 687 -6.29 19.06 -5.53
CA ARG A 687 -6.90 20.31 -5.99
C ARG A 687 -7.10 21.29 -4.86
N ASP A 688 -6.59 22.51 -5.05
CA ASP A 688 -6.93 23.65 -4.24
C ASP A 688 -8.25 24.25 -4.75
N MET A 689 -9.29 24.02 -3.98
CA MET A 689 -10.64 24.46 -4.28
C MET A 689 -10.81 25.98 -4.13
N THR A 690 -9.90 26.63 -3.39
CA THR A 690 -9.91 28.08 -3.14
C THR A 690 -9.37 28.83 -4.35
N HIS A 691 -8.20 28.40 -4.82
CA HIS A 691 -7.48 29.08 -5.92
C HIS A 691 -7.71 28.42 -7.28
N LYS A 692 -8.39 27.27 -7.33
CA LYS A 692 -8.70 26.49 -8.55
C LYS A 692 -7.45 26.00 -9.28
N LEU A 693 -6.48 25.50 -8.53
CA LEU A 693 -5.21 24.98 -9.03
C LEU A 693 -5.05 23.49 -8.68
N ASP A 694 -4.50 22.71 -9.59
CA ASP A 694 -4.32 21.25 -9.49
C ASP A 694 -2.84 20.84 -9.29
N VAL A 695 -2.63 19.63 -8.81
CA VAL A 695 -1.34 18.92 -8.88
C VAL A 695 -1.56 17.61 -9.62
N ARG A 696 -0.92 17.48 -10.79
CA ARG A 696 -1.12 16.37 -11.75
C ARG A 696 -0.18 15.19 -11.51
N GLU A 697 0.96 15.42 -10.88
CA GLU A 697 1.96 14.40 -10.58
C GLU A 697 1.42 13.44 -9.51
N HIS A 698 1.34 12.15 -9.83
CA HIS A 698 0.89 11.09 -8.90
C HIS A 698 1.99 10.64 -7.94
N GLU A 699 3.24 10.89 -8.29
CA GLU A 699 4.43 10.53 -7.52
C GLU A 699 5.25 11.78 -7.26
N PHE A 700 5.47 12.14 -5.99
CA PHE A 700 6.43 13.19 -5.65
C PHE A 700 6.96 13.12 -4.23
N ALA A 701 8.23 13.46 -4.05
CA ALA A 701 8.91 13.50 -2.76
C ALA A 701 8.59 14.76 -1.95
N ARG A 702 8.26 15.89 -2.60
CA ARG A 702 8.07 17.17 -1.90
C ARG A 702 7.11 18.12 -2.60
N LEU A 703 6.16 18.66 -1.83
CA LEU A 703 5.35 19.83 -2.14
C LEU A 703 5.07 20.62 -0.84
N ASP A 704 5.21 21.95 -0.91
CA ASP A 704 4.81 22.88 0.15
C ASP A 704 3.69 23.79 -0.38
N VAL A 705 2.53 23.81 0.27
CA VAL A 705 1.37 24.62 -0.14
C VAL A 705 1.28 25.88 0.74
N PRO A 706 1.62 27.07 0.23
CA PRO A 706 1.53 28.31 0.99
C PRO A 706 0.09 28.84 1.02
N ALA A 707 -0.16 29.88 1.83
CA ALA A 707 -1.49 30.52 1.92
C ALA A 707 -1.98 31.14 0.60
N LYS A 708 -1.05 31.58 -0.25
CA LYS A 708 -1.32 32.17 -1.56
C LYS A 708 -0.42 31.49 -2.58
N PRO A 709 -0.85 30.36 -3.17
CA PRO A 709 -0.06 29.67 -4.18
C PRO A 709 0.08 30.55 -5.42
N ALA A 710 1.28 30.58 -5.99
CA ALA A 710 1.49 31.20 -7.30
C ALA A 710 0.91 30.29 -8.39
N ALA A 711 0.23 30.87 -9.37
CA ALA A 711 -0.18 30.16 -10.58
C ALA A 711 0.95 30.29 -11.64
N PRO A 712 1.60 29.20 -12.04
CA PRO A 712 2.58 29.22 -13.11
C PRO A 712 1.92 29.51 -14.46
N ALA A 713 2.70 30.00 -15.43
CA ALA A 713 2.21 30.25 -16.77
C ALA A 713 1.93 28.93 -17.51
N LEU A 714 0.82 28.90 -18.26
CA LEU A 714 0.51 27.78 -19.16
C LEU A 714 1.59 27.63 -20.23
N SER A 715 1.87 26.38 -20.58
CA SER A 715 2.72 26.07 -21.72
C SER A 715 2.11 26.59 -23.00
N ARG A 716 2.96 27.14 -23.88
CA ARG A 716 2.58 27.55 -25.25
C ARG A 716 2.99 26.53 -26.30
N PHE A 717 3.61 25.43 -25.89
CA PHE A 717 4.04 24.39 -26.81
C PHE A 717 2.84 23.60 -27.34
N GLY A 718 2.81 23.34 -28.65
CA GLY A 718 1.76 22.56 -29.30
C GLY A 718 0.52 23.34 -29.74
N GLY A 719 0.52 24.67 -29.55
CA GLY A 719 -0.60 25.53 -29.94
C GLY A 719 -1.80 25.46 -28.99
N GLU A 720 -2.94 25.95 -29.46
CA GLU A 720 -4.20 25.92 -28.69
C GLU A 720 -4.78 24.50 -28.64
N VAL A 721 -5.14 24.05 -27.43
CA VAL A 721 -5.91 22.83 -27.23
C VAL A 721 -7.40 23.14 -27.34
N LYS A 722 -8.05 22.59 -28.37
CA LYS A 722 -9.48 22.77 -28.60
C LYS A 722 -10.27 21.62 -27.99
N LYS A 723 -11.28 21.93 -27.17
CA LYS A 723 -12.30 20.95 -26.77
C LYS A 723 -13.24 20.72 -27.96
N LEU A 724 -13.39 19.46 -28.36
CA LEU A 724 -14.25 19.06 -29.47
C LEU A 724 -15.64 18.65 -28.98
N GLU A 725 -15.69 17.80 -27.94
CA GLU A 725 -16.92 17.26 -27.37
C GLU A 725 -16.72 17.00 -25.86
N ASP A 726 -17.79 16.99 -25.08
CA ASP A 726 -17.79 16.63 -23.66
C ASP A 726 -19.08 15.89 -23.23
N GLY A 727 -19.21 15.61 -21.93
CA GLY A 727 -20.36 14.89 -21.38
C GLY A 727 -20.19 13.36 -21.35
N PHE A 728 -18.97 12.87 -21.54
CA PHE A 728 -18.66 11.46 -21.47
C PHE A 728 -18.43 10.97 -20.03
N TRP A 729 -18.67 9.67 -19.82
CA TRP A 729 -18.26 8.99 -18.61
C TRP A 729 -16.74 8.77 -18.58
N SER A 730 -16.21 8.07 -19.58
CA SER A 730 -14.79 7.80 -19.77
C SER A 730 -14.52 7.31 -21.18
N ILE A 731 -13.79 8.07 -21.99
CA ILE A 731 -13.48 7.68 -23.38
C ILE A 731 -12.02 7.28 -23.55
N SER A 732 -11.80 6.13 -24.22
CA SER A 732 -10.48 5.63 -24.61
C SER A 732 -10.66 4.51 -25.65
N GLY A 733 -9.63 3.72 -25.91
CA GLY A 733 -9.67 2.55 -26.78
C GLY A 733 -9.98 2.87 -28.24
N GLY A 734 -9.59 4.07 -28.68
CA GLY A 734 -9.84 4.55 -30.02
C GLY A 734 -8.82 4.12 -31.07
N ALA A 735 -9.19 4.34 -32.32
CA ALA A 735 -8.38 4.14 -33.51
C ALA A 735 -8.75 5.17 -34.59
N VAL A 736 -7.86 5.40 -35.54
CA VAL A 736 -8.08 6.34 -36.64
C VAL A 736 -8.09 5.58 -37.96
N ASP A 737 -9.05 5.88 -38.84
CA ASP A 737 -9.12 5.28 -40.17
C ASP A 737 -8.25 6.01 -41.21
N ALA A 738 -8.24 5.49 -42.44
CA ALA A 738 -7.43 6.07 -43.52
C ALA A 738 -7.87 7.47 -43.96
N SER A 739 -9.09 7.92 -43.62
CA SER A 739 -9.59 9.27 -43.89
C SER A 739 -9.24 10.26 -42.77
N GLY A 740 -8.71 9.77 -41.66
CA GLY A 740 -8.42 10.56 -40.46
C GLY A 740 -9.59 10.68 -39.49
N ALA A 741 -10.68 9.92 -39.69
CA ALA A 741 -11.79 9.89 -38.74
C ALA A 741 -11.39 9.10 -37.48
N LEU A 742 -11.71 9.67 -36.32
CA LEU A 742 -11.43 9.05 -35.02
C LEU A 742 -12.61 8.17 -34.61
N TYR A 743 -12.35 6.93 -34.23
CA TYR A 743 -13.29 6.03 -33.56
C TYR A 743 -12.86 5.84 -32.12
N PHE A 744 -13.79 5.74 -31.16
CA PHE A 744 -13.46 5.53 -29.75
C PHE A 744 -14.59 4.90 -28.95
N VAL A 745 -14.25 4.38 -27.77
CA VAL A 745 -15.15 3.61 -26.91
C VAL A 745 -15.50 4.41 -25.66
N GLU A 746 -16.79 4.41 -25.33
CA GLU A 746 -17.28 4.75 -23.99
C GLU A 746 -17.77 3.47 -23.32
N ARG A 747 -16.86 2.84 -22.56
CA ARG A 747 -17.04 1.46 -22.09
C ARG A 747 -18.28 1.29 -21.22
N ARG A 748 -18.54 2.23 -20.31
CA ARG A 748 -19.64 2.14 -19.32
C ARG A 748 -21.01 1.96 -19.98
N PHE A 749 -21.19 2.55 -21.16
CA PHE A 749 -22.45 2.51 -21.91
C PHE A 749 -22.38 1.65 -23.17
N HIS A 750 -21.27 0.93 -23.39
CA HIS A 750 -21.07 -0.01 -24.49
C HIS A 750 -21.19 0.67 -25.87
N ARG A 751 -20.76 1.94 -25.96
CA ARG A 751 -20.88 2.75 -27.18
C ARG A 751 -19.56 2.87 -27.92
N ILE A 752 -19.64 2.81 -29.24
CA ILE A 752 -18.55 3.18 -30.15
C ILE A 752 -18.97 4.44 -30.90
N TYR A 753 -18.19 5.50 -30.74
CA TYR A 753 -18.38 6.77 -31.42
C TYR A 753 -17.45 6.91 -32.62
N ARG A 754 -17.82 7.79 -33.55
CA ARG A 754 -16.95 8.37 -34.57
C ARG A 754 -16.96 9.89 -34.43
N TRP A 755 -15.80 10.50 -34.60
CA TRP A 755 -15.65 11.94 -34.73
C TRP A 755 -14.88 12.29 -36.01
N SER A 756 -15.38 13.25 -36.77
CA SER A 756 -14.70 13.79 -37.95
C SER A 756 -15.00 15.26 -38.17
N GLU A 757 -14.03 15.98 -38.73
CA GLU A 757 -14.20 17.39 -39.09
C GLU A 757 -15.30 17.52 -40.15
N GLY A 758 -16.30 18.36 -39.88
CA GLY A 758 -17.47 18.57 -40.75
C GLY A 758 -18.74 17.79 -40.35
N LYS A 759 -18.62 16.61 -39.72
CA LYS A 759 -19.78 15.85 -39.20
C LYS A 759 -19.95 15.93 -37.69
N GLY A 760 -18.89 16.20 -36.94
CA GLY A 760 -18.91 16.15 -35.48
C GLY A 760 -19.01 14.72 -34.95
N LEU A 761 -19.63 14.56 -33.78
CA LEU A 761 -19.81 13.28 -33.08
C LEU A 761 -20.97 12.45 -33.64
N GLU A 762 -20.72 11.17 -33.91
CA GLU A 762 -21.70 10.20 -34.37
C GLU A 762 -21.63 8.91 -33.53
N ILE A 763 -22.77 8.29 -33.23
CA ILE A 763 -22.79 6.93 -32.66
C ILE A 763 -22.72 5.92 -33.79
N VAL A 764 -21.70 5.08 -33.78
CA VAL A 764 -21.48 4.03 -34.79
C VAL A 764 -22.10 2.71 -34.33
N ARG A 765 -22.00 2.40 -33.03
CA ARG A 765 -22.52 1.17 -32.41
C ARG A 765 -22.93 1.42 -30.96
N ASP A 766 -23.99 0.75 -30.52
CA ASP A 766 -24.53 0.79 -29.15
C ASP A 766 -24.94 -0.59 -28.62
N GLN A 767 -24.54 -1.68 -29.29
CA GLN A 767 -24.87 -3.03 -28.83
C GLN A 767 -24.13 -3.37 -27.53
N SER A 768 -24.80 -4.10 -26.64
CA SER A 768 -24.29 -4.50 -25.33
C SER A 768 -23.24 -5.62 -25.42
N LEU A 769 -22.11 -5.35 -26.06
CA LEU A 769 -21.03 -6.30 -26.35
C LEU A 769 -19.70 -5.94 -25.66
N ASP A 770 -19.75 -5.12 -24.61
CA ASP A 770 -18.60 -4.75 -23.77
C ASP A 770 -17.33 -4.31 -24.54
N PRO A 771 -17.41 -3.38 -25.51
CA PRO A 771 -16.23 -2.92 -26.25
C PRO A 771 -15.21 -2.28 -25.29
N VAL A 772 -13.92 -2.49 -25.57
CA VAL A 772 -12.80 -1.96 -24.76
C VAL A 772 -11.78 -1.22 -25.61
N ASN A 773 -11.24 -1.87 -26.65
CA ASN A 773 -10.22 -1.28 -27.54
C ASN A 773 -10.54 -1.57 -29.01
N LEU A 774 -10.22 -0.62 -29.88
CA LEU A 774 -10.50 -0.67 -31.32
C LEU A 774 -9.22 -0.69 -32.15
N ALA A 775 -9.32 -1.23 -33.35
CA ALA A 775 -8.38 -1.01 -34.44
C ALA A 775 -9.12 -1.00 -35.78
N VAL A 776 -8.60 -0.30 -36.79
CA VAL A 776 -9.19 -0.25 -38.14
C VAL A 776 -8.39 -1.14 -39.08
N ASP A 777 -9.05 -2.14 -39.67
CA ASP A 777 -8.43 -3.02 -40.66
C ASP A 777 -8.26 -2.33 -42.03
N GLY A 778 -7.52 -2.96 -42.93
CA GLY A 778 -7.24 -2.44 -44.28
C GLY A 778 -8.49 -2.26 -45.14
N SER A 779 -9.59 -2.94 -44.83
CA SER A 779 -10.89 -2.77 -45.48
C SER A 779 -11.76 -1.64 -44.89
N GLY A 780 -11.30 -1.01 -43.79
CA GLY A 780 -12.01 0.03 -43.07
C GLY A 780 -13.01 -0.48 -42.03
N LYS A 781 -13.00 -1.78 -41.70
CA LYS A 781 -13.83 -2.35 -40.63
C LYS A 781 -13.14 -2.17 -39.28
N LEU A 782 -13.96 -2.09 -38.23
CA LEU A 782 -13.45 -2.02 -36.86
C LEU A 782 -13.24 -3.45 -36.34
N LEU A 783 -12.01 -3.77 -35.93
CA LEU A 783 -11.72 -4.87 -35.04
C LEU A 783 -11.91 -4.39 -33.60
N VAL A 784 -12.75 -5.09 -32.84
CA VAL A 784 -13.13 -4.71 -31.49
C VAL A 784 -12.69 -5.77 -30.50
N LEU A 785 -11.85 -5.40 -29.54
CA LEU A 785 -11.59 -6.18 -28.33
C LEU A 785 -12.68 -5.87 -27.30
N SER A 786 -13.29 -6.92 -26.76
CA SER A 786 -14.38 -6.86 -25.79
C SER A 786 -14.02 -7.61 -24.51
N SER A 787 -14.44 -7.10 -23.35
CA SER A 787 -14.32 -7.82 -22.08
C SER A 787 -15.37 -8.93 -21.90
N GLY A 788 -16.26 -9.12 -22.87
CA GLY A 788 -17.30 -10.14 -22.84
C GLY A 788 -16.75 -11.57 -22.96
N GLY A 789 -17.32 -12.48 -22.17
CA GLY A 789 -16.96 -13.90 -22.14
C GLY A 789 -15.84 -14.25 -21.14
N PRO A 790 -15.53 -15.55 -20.98
CA PRO A 790 -14.54 -16.01 -19.99
C PRO A 790 -13.10 -15.59 -20.32
N GLU A 791 -12.72 -15.54 -21.59
CA GLU A 791 -11.35 -15.23 -22.03
C GLU A 791 -11.22 -13.89 -22.78
N ALA A 792 -12.15 -12.96 -22.57
CA ALA A 792 -12.40 -11.84 -23.50
C ALA A 792 -12.89 -12.33 -24.89
N SER A 793 -13.36 -11.41 -25.73
CA SER A 793 -13.85 -11.72 -27.07
C SER A 793 -13.36 -10.70 -28.08
N VAL A 794 -13.22 -11.12 -29.33
CA VAL A 794 -12.88 -10.23 -30.45
C VAL A 794 -13.93 -10.38 -31.54
N TYR A 795 -14.37 -9.27 -32.11
CA TYR A 795 -15.33 -9.25 -33.21
C TYR A 795 -15.03 -8.12 -34.18
N GLN A 796 -15.67 -8.16 -35.36
CA GLN A 796 -15.59 -7.12 -36.36
C GLN A 796 -16.96 -6.54 -36.71
N VAL A 797 -16.97 -5.24 -36.99
CA VAL A 797 -18.15 -4.50 -37.48
C VAL A 797 -17.76 -3.57 -38.63
N ASP A 798 -18.66 -3.37 -39.60
CA ASP A 798 -18.49 -2.37 -40.64
C ASP A 798 -19.10 -1.03 -40.19
N PRO A 799 -18.29 0.01 -39.91
CA PRO A 799 -18.78 1.29 -39.39
C PRO A 799 -19.60 2.09 -40.41
N ARG A 800 -19.70 1.64 -41.67
CA ARG A 800 -20.48 2.29 -42.74
C ARG A 800 -21.90 1.74 -42.84
N ARG A 801 -22.18 0.58 -42.23
CA ARG A 801 -23.49 -0.06 -42.26
C ARG A 801 -24.16 0.04 -40.89
N LEU A 802 -25.49 0.19 -40.90
CA LEU A 802 -26.33 0.25 -39.70
C LEU A 802 -26.93 -1.11 -39.31
N ASP A 803 -26.62 -2.18 -40.04
CA ASP A 803 -27.20 -3.50 -39.76
C ASP A 803 -26.53 -4.20 -38.56
N LEU A 804 -27.31 -5.08 -37.92
CA LEU A 804 -26.99 -5.82 -36.69
C LEU A 804 -25.88 -6.87 -36.86
N GLU A 805 -25.16 -6.89 -37.98
CA GLU A 805 -24.18 -7.94 -38.28
C GLU A 805 -22.89 -7.71 -37.48
N VAL A 806 -22.58 -8.67 -36.61
CA VAL A 806 -21.35 -8.72 -35.81
C VAL A 806 -20.62 -10.01 -36.14
N SER A 807 -19.42 -9.92 -36.71
CA SER A 807 -18.62 -11.09 -37.08
C SER A 807 -17.65 -11.43 -35.95
N ARG A 808 -17.90 -12.51 -35.21
CA ARG A 808 -16.96 -12.99 -34.19
C ARG A 808 -15.65 -13.44 -34.84
N VAL A 809 -14.53 -13.03 -34.26
CA VAL A 809 -13.18 -13.47 -34.66
C VAL A 809 -12.69 -14.50 -33.65
N SER A 810 -12.51 -15.73 -34.11
CA SER A 810 -11.97 -16.81 -33.28
C SER A 810 -10.44 -16.73 -33.20
N ALA A 811 -9.87 -17.00 -32.02
CA ALA A 811 -8.42 -17.10 -31.88
C ALA A 811 -7.88 -18.33 -32.61
N THR A 812 -6.88 -18.14 -33.46
CA THR A 812 -6.14 -19.21 -34.17
C THR A 812 -4.76 -19.40 -33.54
N ALA A 813 -4.06 -20.48 -33.89
CA ALA A 813 -2.64 -20.59 -33.55
C ALA A 813 -1.85 -19.45 -34.22
N THR A 814 -0.81 -18.96 -33.54
CA THR A 814 0.07 -17.93 -34.08
C THR A 814 0.80 -18.42 -35.32
N ALA A 815 0.83 -17.60 -36.37
CA ALA A 815 1.45 -17.94 -37.65
C ALA A 815 2.26 -16.74 -38.22
N PRO A 816 3.27 -16.99 -39.09
CA PRO A 816 3.99 -15.91 -39.76
C PRO A 816 3.08 -15.08 -40.68
N ARG A 817 3.00 -13.76 -40.45
CA ARG A 817 2.18 -12.82 -41.24
C ARG A 817 2.95 -11.54 -41.53
N ALA A 818 3.87 -11.60 -42.51
CA ALA A 818 4.80 -10.52 -42.80
C ALA A 818 4.14 -9.16 -43.13
N ASN A 819 2.95 -9.18 -43.72
CA ASN A 819 2.26 -7.96 -44.17
C ASN A 819 1.25 -7.41 -43.16
N ALA A 820 0.94 -8.15 -42.09
CA ALA A 820 -0.03 -7.72 -41.09
C ALA A 820 0.60 -6.79 -40.06
N ARG A 821 -0.16 -5.80 -39.59
CA ARG A 821 0.22 -5.00 -38.42
C ARG A 821 -0.17 -5.77 -37.16
N VAL A 822 0.77 -5.92 -36.24
CA VAL A 822 0.55 -6.53 -34.94
C VAL A 822 0.12 -5.43 -33.97
N LEU A 823 -1.03 -5.63 -33.32
CA LEU A 823 -1.57 -4.75 -32.29
C LEU A 823 -0.99 -5.14 -30.93
N LEU A 824 -0.48 -4.17 -30.20
CA LEU A 824 0.06 -4.35 -28.85
C LEU A 824 -0.55 -3.31 -27.90
N PRO A 825 -0.69 -3.62 -26.60
CA PRO A 825 -0.99 -2.61 -25.57
C PRO A 825 -0.12 -1.37 -25.76
N ALA A 826 -0.64 -0.17 -25.51
CA ALA A 826 0.21 1.04 -25.48
C ALA A 826 0.96 1.19 -24.15
N ASN A 827 0.40 0.64 -23.07
CA ASN A 827 0.92 0.74 -21.72
C ASN A 827 0.78 -0.58 -20.94
N TRP A 828 1.80 -0.90 -20.13
CA TRP A 828 1.88 -2.07 -19.26
C TRP A 828 2.09 -1.68 -17.81
N TRP A 829 1.79 -2.62 -16.92
CA TRP A 829 2.16 -2.55 -15.52
C TRP A 829 2.77 -3.88 -15.09
N ASN A 830 4.07 -3.87 -14.78
CA ASN A 830 4.79 -5.06 -14.37
C ASN A 830 5.63 -4.74 -13.12
N ASN A 831 5.12 -5.10 -11.94
CA ASN A 831 5.73 -4.75 -10.65
C ASN A 831 6.12 -5.98 -9.81
N GLY A 832 5.96 -7.20 -10.30
CA GLY A 832 6.33 -8.42 -9.56
C GLY A 832 5.55 -8.74 -8.28
N GLU A 833 4.49 -7.98 -7.94
CA GLU A 833 3.72 -8.14 -6.69
C GLU A 833 3.30 -9.61 -6.44
N PHE A 834 3.21 -9.98 -5.15
CA PHE A 834 2.97 -11.32 -4.59
C PHE A 834 4.11 -12.33 -4.64
N ARG A 835 4.95 -12.29 -5.67
CA ARG A 835 6.05 -13.25 -5.82
C ARG A 835 7.31 -12.73 -5.14
N ASP A 836 8.03 -13.62 -4.47
CA ASP A 836 9.38 -13.32 -3.97
C ASP A 836 10.34 -13.11 -5.15
N GLN A 837 10.88 -11.89 -5.28
CA GLN A 837 11.75 -11.51 -6.39
C GLN A 837 13.25 -11.64 -6.06
N TYR A 838 13.59 -12.05 -4.84
CA TYR A 838 14.96 -12.17 -4.40
C TYR A 838 15.58 -13.49 -4.88
N ASP A 839 16.69 -13.38 -5.62
CA ASP A 839 17.56 -14.51 -6.00
C ASP A 839 18.72 -14.62 -4.99
N PRO A 840 18.64 -15.51 -3.99
CA PRO A 840 19.69 -15.66 -2.99
C PRO A 840 21.01 -16.20 -3.55
N ALA A 841 21.01 -16.82 -4.74
CA ALA A 841 22.24 -17.31 -5.36
C ALA A 841 23.06 -16.18 -5.98
N ARG A 842 22.41 -15.09 -6.39
CA ARG A 842 23.04 -13.88 -6.95
C ARG A 842 23.06 -12.70 -5.98
N ASP A 843 22.39 -12.81 -4.83
CA ASP A 843 22.18 -11.70 -3.89
C ASP A 843 21.50 -10.50 -4.56
N HIS A 844 20.58 -10.77 -5.50
CA HIS A 844 20.00 -9.81 -6.42
C HIS A 844 18.48 -9.87 -6.38
N PHE A 845 17.82 -8.71 -6.31
CA PHE A 845 16.40 -8.63 -6.62
C PHE A 845 16.23 -8.33 -8.11
N THR A 846 15.42 -9.15 -8.79
CA THR A 846 15.11 -8.91 -10.22
C THR A 846 14.49 -7.53 -10.38
N THR A 847 15.02 -6.65 -11.23
CA THR A 847 14.53 -5.28 -11.42
C THR A 847 13.25 -5.18 -12.23
N LEU A 848 12.50 -4.07 -12.09
CA LEU A 848 11.29 -3.81 -12.89
C LEU A 848 11.57 -3.83 -14.39
N GLY A 849 12.71 -3.27 -14.82
CA GLY A 849 13.15 -3.30 -16.22
C GLY A 849 13.48 -4.71 -16.71
N GLU A 850 14.13 -5.54 -15.87
CA GLU A 850 14.40 -6.95 -16.18
C GLU A 850 13.10 -7.77 -16.29
N MET A 851 12.14 -7.55 -15.37
CA MET A 851 10.82 -8.19 -15.43
C MET A 851 10.07 -7.78 -16.70
N PHE A 852 10.03 -6.49 -17.00
CA PHE A 852 9.36 -5.97 -18.18
C PHE A 852 9.96 -6.57 -19.46
N ALA A 853 11.29 -6.56 -19.60
CA ALA A 853 11.99 -7.13 -20.74
C ALA A 853 11.72 -8.63 -20.92
N ARG A 854 11.74 -9.40 -19.82
CA ARG A 854 11.42 -10.83 -19.84
C ARG A 854 9.99 -11.08 -20.32
N ASP A 855 9.02 -10.36 -19.77
CA ASP A 855 7.61 -10.69 -19.94
C ASP A 855 7.06 -10.22 -21.31
N VAL A 856 7.51 -9.08 -21.83
CA VAL A 856 7.10 -8.64 -23.18
C VAL A 856 7.79 -9.43 -24.29
N ALA A 857 8.92 -10.06 -24.02
CA ALA A 857 9.61 -10.95 -24.96
C ALA A 857 8.98 -12.35 -25.05
N ALA A 858 7.99 -12.69 -24.22
CA ALA A 858 7.30 -13.98 -24.27
C ALA A 858 6.32 -14.06 -25.45
N PRO A 859 6.44 -15.03 -26.37
CA PRO A 859 5.55 -15.17 -27.53
C PRO A 859 4.19 -15.76 -27.14
N LYS A 860 3.14 -15.16 -27.68
CA LYS A 860 1.76 -15.60 -27.46
C LYS A 860 1.48 -16.73 -28.45
N GLN A 861 0.80 -17.76 -27.99
CA GLN A 861 0.58 -19.00 -28.76
C GLN A 861 -0.63 -18.92 -29.70
N ARG A 862 -1.51 -17.95 -29.45
CA ARG A 862 -2.73 -17.72 -30.23
C ARG A 862 -2.86 -16.26 -30.61
N GLU A 863 -3.64 -16.01 -31.65
CA GLU A 863 -3.88 -14.68 -32.20
C GLU A 863 -5.28 -14.56 -32.79
N TYR A 864 -5.84 -13.35 -32.81
CA TYR A 864 -7.03 -12.98 -33.55
C TYR A 864 -6.62 -12.23 -34.81
N VAL A 865 -7.19 -12.59 -35.95
CA VAL A 865 -6.81 -12.05 -37.25
C VAL A 865 -8.03 -11.39 -37.88
N SER A 866 -7.90 -10.16 -38.35
CA SER A 866 -8.99 -9.50 -39.08
C SER A 866 -9.37 -10.31 -40.33
N ALA A 867 -10.62 -10.20 -40.78
CA ALA A 867 -11.13 -10.94 -41.93
C ALA A 867 -10.34 -10.66 -43.22
N ASP A 868 -9.77 -9.45 -43.36
CA ASP A 868 -8.92 -9.07 -44.48
C ASP A 868 -7.43 -9.45 -44.28
N GLY A 869 -7.06 -10.02 -43.13
CA GLY A 869 -5.71 -10.44 -42.78
C GLY A 869 -4.72 -9.31 -42.47
N SER A 870 -5.17 -8.05 -42.46
CA SER A 870 -4.30 -6.88 -42.30
C SER A 870 -3.91 -6.57 -40.85
N LEU A 871 -4.69 -7.05 -39.87
CA LEU A 871 -4.45 -6.87 -38.44
C LEU A 871 -4.31 -8.21 -37.73
N VAL A 872 -3.40 -8.24 -36.76
CA VAL A 872 -3.21 -9.34 -35.82
C VAL A 872 -3.25 -8.79 -34.41
N LEU A 873 -4.14 -9.31 -33.57
CA LEU A 873 -4.14 -9.09 -32.12
C LEU A 873 -3.65 -10.38 -31.44
N PRO A 874 -2.46 -10.41 -30.84
CA PRO A 874 -2.02 -11.55 -30.03
C PRO A 874 -3.05 -11.82 -28.92
N ALA A 875 -3.34 -13.09 -28.64
CA ALA A 875 -4.26 -13.48 -27.58
C ALA A 875 -3.54 -13.46 -26.23
N PHE A 876 -3.55 -12.30 -25.56
CA PHE A 876 -3.02 -12.16 -24.20
C PHE A 876 -3.89 -12.97 -23.22
N ARG A 877 -3.26 -13.56 -22.20
CA ARG A 877 -3.98 -14.28 -21.14
C ARG A 877 -4.96 -13.32 -20.46
N THR A 878 -6.22 -13.74 -20.38
CA THR A 878 -7.24 -13.10 -19.57
C THR A 878 -7.29 -13.77 -18.21
N PHE A 879 -7.06 -13.00 -17.15
CA PHE A 879 -7.22 -13.42 -15.77
C PHE A 879 -8.64 -13.16 -15.30
N GLN A 880 -9.21 -14.16 -14.65
CA GLN A 880 -10.57 -14.14 -14.16
C GLN A 880 -10.62 -14.10 -12.63
N GLN A 881 -11.56 -13.32 -12.11
CA GLN A 881 -11.99 -13.39 -10.73
C GLN A 881 -13.52 -13.44 -10.65
N GLY A 882 -14.05 -14.32 -9.79
CA GLY A 882 -15.49 -14.60 -9.75
C GLY A 882 -15.94 -15.52 -10.88
N PRO A 883 -17.26 -15.72 -11.05
CA PRO A 883 -17.82 -16.69 -11.98
C PRO A 883 -17.58 -16.34 -13.46
N ALA A 884 -17.79 -17.33 -14.35
CA ALA A 884 -17.60 -17.19 -15.79
C ALA A 884 -18.64 -16.28 -16.47
N ASP A 885 -19.70 -15.94 -15.73
CA ASP A 885 -20.84 -15.12 -16.18
C ASP A 885 -20.54 -13.61 -16.11
N PRO A 886 -21.48 -12.73 -16.51
CA PRO A 886 -21.29 -11.27 -16.53
C PRO A 886 -21.02 -10.61 -15.16
N THR A 887 -21.14 -11.34 -14.04
CA THR A 887 -20.82 -10.82 -12.70
C THR A 887 -19.35 -10.97 -12.33
N GLY A 888 -18.59 -11.77 -13.09
CA GLY A 888 -17.15 -11.94 -12.90
C GLY A 888 -16.31 -10.86 -13.59
N TRP A 889 -15.12 -10.62 -13.05
CA TRP A 889 -14.16 -9.64 -13.57
C TRP A 889 -13.14 -10.26 -14.51
N ARG A 890 -12.70 -9.50 -15.52
CA ARG A 890 -11.73 -9.93 -16.53
C ARG A 890 -10.65 -8.89 -16.73
N TRP A 891 -9.40 -9.33 -16.73
CA TRP A 891 -8.27 -8.46 -17.00
C TRP A 891 -7.21 -9.13 -17.87
N SER A 892 -6.58 -8.33 -18.71
CA SER A 892 -5.38 -8.67 -19.48
C SER A 892 -4.67 -7.36 -19.82
N ASP A 893 -3.42 -7.42 -20.26
CA ASP A 893 -2.70 -6.22 -20.70
C ASP A 893 -3.47 -5.47 -21.80
N THR A 894 -4.13 -6.20 -22.71
CA THR A 894 -4.91 -5.60 -23.80
C THR A 894 -6.25 -5.05 -23.35
N LEU A 895 -6.85 -5.56 -22.27
CA LEU A 895 -8.06 -4.97 -21.68
C LEU A 895 -7.73 -3.73 -20.82
N GLN A 896 -6.56 -3.74 -20.18
CA GLN A 896 -6.13 -2.66 -19.29
C GLN A 896 -5.37 -1.53 -19.99
N ALA A 897 -4.98 -1.71 -21.25
CA ALA A 897 -4.49 -0.60 -22.05
C ALA A 897 -5.59 0.44 -22.34
N HIS A 898 -5.21 1.72 -22.47
CA HIS A 898 -6.11 2.78 -22.95
C HIS A 898 -6.19 2.82 -24.48
N GLY A 899 -5.41 2.02 -25.18
CA GLY A 899 -5.37 1.93 -26.64
C GLY A 899 -4.28 0.99 -27.11
N PHE A 900 -4.21 0.79 -28.43
CA PHE A 900 -3.16 -0.01 -29.04
C PHE A 900 -2.12 0.85 -29.76
N VAL A 901 -0.89 0.35 -29.76
CA VAL A 901 0.12 0.70 -30.76
C VAL A 901 0.20 -0.43 -31.78
N SER A 902 0.73 -0.14 -32.97
CA SER A 902 0.85 -1.15 -34.03
C SER A 902 2.12 -1.01 -34.84
N GLY A 903 2.69 -2.14 -35.24
CA GLY A 903 3.82 -2.22 -36.17
C GLY A 903 3.85 -3.59 -36.84
N LYS A 904 4.52 -3.70 -37.99
CA LYS A 904 4.82 -4.99 -38.62
C LYS A 904 5.95 -5.69 -37.87
N ILE A 905 6.07 -7.00 -38.05
CA ILE A 905 7.22 -7.75 -37.54
C ILE A 905 8.51 -7.12 -38.08
N GLY A 906 9.45 -6.81 -37.18
CA GLY A 906 10.71 -6.12 -37.47
C GLY A 906 10.65 -4.59 -37.34
N GLU A 907 9.46 -3.99 -37.27
CA GLU A 907 9.32 -2.55 -37.04
C GLU A 907 9.46 -2.18 -35.57
N ARG A 908 9.89 -0.94 -35.31
CA ARG A 908 9.98 -0.39 -33.96
C ARG A 908 8.70 0.35 -33.58
N VAL A 909 8.22 0.11 -32.37
CA VAL A 909 7.10 0.81 -31.75
C VAL A 909 7.52 1.42 -30.41
N PHE A 910 6.78 2.43 -29.97
CA PHE A 910 6.92 3.01 -28.64
C PHE A 910 5.86 2.45 -27.72
N VAL A 911 6.24 2.16 -26.48
CA VAL A 911 5.37 1.64 -25.43
C VAL A 911 5.73 2.26 -24.10
N THR A 912 4.81 2.25 -23.14
CA THR A 912 5.10 2.70 -21.78
C THR A 912 5.06 1.54 -20.80
N ASN A 913 6.04 1.52 -19.87
CA ASN A 913 5.98 0.70 -18.68
C ASN A 913 5.64 1.61 -17.50
N SER A 914 4.37 1.61 -17.09
CA SER A 914 3.86 2.50 -16.06
C SER A 914 4.38 2.13 -14.66
N SER A 915 4.83 0.89 -14.42
CA SER A 915 5.44 0.52 -13.13
C SER A 915 6.83 1.12 -12.91
N GLU A 916 7.51 1.55 -13.98
CA GLU A 916 8.75 2.34 -13.90
C GLU A 916 8.54 3.82 -14.23
N ASN A 917 7.34 4.19 -14.68
CA ASN A 917 7.04 5.49 -15.28
C ASN A 917 8.01 5.84 -16.43
N LYS A 918 8.27 4.88 -17.33
CA LYS A 918 9.20 5.04 -18.47
C LYS A 918 8.53 4.75 -19.82
N THR A 919 9.03 5.40 -20.86
CA THR A 919 8.73 5.07 -22.26
C THR A 919 9.89 4.28 -22.86
N TYR A 920 9.59 3.18 -23.55
CA TYR A 920 10.53 2.33 -24.26
C TYR A 920 10.25 2.35 -25.76
N SER A 921 11.30 2.10 -26.55
CA SER A 921 11.16 1.70 -27.96
C SER A 921 11.59 0.25 -28.13
N GLY A 922 10.78 -0.56 -28.79
CA GLY A 922 11.03 -2.00 -28.97
C GLY A 922 10.69 -2.48 -30.37
N VAL A 923 11.33 -3.57 -30.80
CA VAL A 923 11.10 -4.24 -32.08
C VAL A 923 9.98 -5.27 -31.93
N VAL A 924 8.96 -5.18 -32.78
CA VAL A 924 7.85 -6.13 -32.84
C VAL A 924 8.36 -7.45 -33.41
N GLY A 925 8.22 -8.53 -32.65
CA GLY A 925 8.58 -9.88 -33.06
C GLY A 925 7.38 -10.81 -33.28
N ALA A 926 7.67 -12.06 -33.64
CA ALA A 926 6.65 -13.09 -33.81
C ALA A 926 5.83 -13.31 -32.51
N GLY A 927 4.55 -13.64 -32.67
CA GLY A 927 3.64 -13.86 -31.53
C GLY A 927 3.43 -12.63 -30.65
N GLY A 928 3.63 -11.41 -31.18
CA GLY A 928 3.46 -10.18 -30.41
C GLY A 928 4.50 -9.98 -29.31
N THR A 929 5.73 -10.40 -29.57
CA THR A 929 6.86 -10.12 -28.69
C THR A 929 7.37 -8.70 -28.91
N LEU A 930 7.91 -8.10 -27.86
CA LEU A 930 8.75 -6.89 -27.96
C LEU A 930 10.17 -7.26 -27.56
N THR A 931 11.11 -7.00 -28.46
CA THR A 931 12.55 -7.30 -28.28
C THR A 931 13.39 -6.05 -28.56
N ASP A 932 14.69 -6.10 -28.28
CA ASP A 932 15.61 -4.94 -28.46
C ASP A 932 15.03 -3.65 -27.82
N LEU A 933 14.53 -3.80 -26.58
CA LEU A 933 13.98 -2.69 -25.81
C LEU A 933 15.07 -1.68 -25.48
N LYS A 934 14.77 -0.40 -25.73
CA LYS A 934 15.64 0.73 -25.37
C LYS A 934 14.81 1.76 -24.63
N SER A 935 15.27 2.16 -23.45
CA SER A 935 14.68 3.32 -22.76
C SER A 935 14.73 4.53 -23.68
N PHE A 936 13.60 5.21 -23.83
CA PHE A 936 13.45 6.38 -24.69
C PHE A 936 13.28 7.67 -23.88
N ALA A 937 12.47 7.64 -22.82
CA ALA A 937 12.26 8.77 -21.92
C ALA A 937 11.93 8.31 -20.50
N ASP A 938 12.44 9.04 -19.49
CA ASP A 938 12.13 8.86 -18.06
C ASP A 938 10.75 9.46 -17.70
N ARG A 939 9.77 9.19 -18.56
CA ARG A 939 8.35 9.49 -18.36
C ARG A 939 7.54 8.49 -19.18
N GLY A 940 6.61 7.80 -18.54
CA GLY A 940 5.66 6.85 -19.12
C GLY A 940 4.30 7.10 -18.49
N GLY A 941 3.21 6.60 -19.07
CA GLY A 941 1.90 6.90 -18.51
C GLY A 941 0.80 6.17 -19.24
N GLU A 942 -0.30 6.87 -19.52
CA GLU A 942 -1.51 6.25 -20.06
C GLU A 942 -1.37 5.92 -21.55
N SER A 943 -0.57 6.68 -22.30
CA SER A 943 -0.45 6.54 -23.76
C SER A 943 0.86 7.09 -24.32
N VAL A 944 1.27 6.55 -25.47
CA VAL A 944 2.37 7.08 -26.28
C VAL A 944 2.00 6.98 -27.77
N VAL A 945 2.31 8.02 -28.53
CA VAL A 945 2.10 8.05 -29.99
C VAL A 945 3.27 8.73 -30.70
N GLN A 946 3.64 8.22 -31.87
CA GLN A 946 4.57 8.89 -32.76
C GLN A 946 3.79 9.68 -33.82
N GLY A 947 4.10 10.96 -33.97
CA GLY A 947 3.52 11.82 -34.99
C GLY A 947 4.12 11.60 -36.39
N PRO A 948 3.48 12.15 -37.43
CA PRO A 948 3.92 11.99 -38.83
C PRO A 948 5.30 12.60 -39.12
N ASP A 949 5.76 13.53 -38.30
CA ASP A 949 7.12 14.11 -38.35
C ASP A 949 8.14 13.34 -37.49
N GLY A 950 7.72 12.24 -36.87
CA GLY A 950 8.52 11.37 -36.01
C GLY A 950 8.70 11.86 -34.57
N ARG A 951 8.17 13.02 -34.18
CA ARG A 951 8.11 13.41 -32.76
C ARG A 951 7.27 12.40 -31.98
N VAL A 952 7.61 12.19 -30.72
CA VAL A 952 6.91 11.23 -29.84
C VAL A 952 6.21 12.01 -28.73
N PHE A 953 4.94 11.68 -28.48
CA PHE A 953 4.10 12.32 -27.49
C PHE A 953 3.66 11.29 -26.45
N VAL A 954 3.82 11.62 -25.17
CA VAL A 954 3.51 10.75 -24.03
C VAL A 954 2.46 11.43 -23.15
N ALA A 955 1.36 10.73 -22.85
CA ALA A 955 0.38 11.14 -21.86
C ALA A 955 0.84 10.70 -20.46
N ASN A 956 0.94 11.66 -19.53
CA ASN A 956 1.19 11.43 -18.10
C ASN A 956 0.77 12.70 -17.34
N GLY A 957 -0.53 12.84 -17.02
CA GLY A 957 -1.09 14.06 -16.40
C GLY A 957 -1.28 15.25 -17.35
N GLN A 958 -0.28 15.48 -18.22
CA GLN A 958 -0.29 16.36 -19.38
C GLN A 958 0.30 15.62 -20.60
N VAL A 959 0.39 16.25 -21.78
CA VAL A 959 1.04 15.65 -22.95
C VAL A 959 2.47 16.16 -23.10
N PHE A 960 3.46 15.27 -23.04
CA PHE A 960 4.88 15.60 -23.14
C PHE A 960 5.43 15.24 -24.52
N ALA A 961 6.12 16.17 -25.16
CA ALA A 961 6.65 16.00 -26.50
C ALA A 961 8.17 15.80 -26.48
N TYR A 962 8.62 14.85 -27.29
CA TYR A 962 10.02 14.46 -27.45
C TYR A 962 10.41 14.46 -28.93
N ALA A 963 11.65 14.82 -29.21
CA ALA A 963 12.26 14.59 -30.50
C ALA A 963 12.48 13.08 -30.74
N ARG A 964 12.80 12.70 -31.98
CA ARG A 964 13.04 11.31 -32.39
C ARG A 964 14.12 10.60 -31.57
N ASP A 965 15.04 11.36 -30.97
CA ASP A 965 16.16 10.90 -30.16
C ASP A 965 15.86 10.83 -28.65
N GLY A 966 14.63 11.17 -28.22
CA GLY A 966 14.23 11.18 -26.81
C GLY A 966 14.47 12.52 -26.10
N ARG A 967 15.00 13.54 -26.78
CA ARG A 967 15.17 14.87 -26.17
C ARG A 967 13.82 15.56 -25.95
N ALA A 968 13.56 16.00 -24.73
CA ALA A 968 12.36 16.75 -24.39
C ALA A 968 12.26 18.06 -25.20
N LEU A 969 11.06 18.35 -25.73
CA LEU A 969 10.76 19.53 -26.54
C LEU A 969 9.83 20.51 -25.81
N GLY A 970 8.91 19.99 -25.00
CA GLY A 970 7.92 20.79 -24.30
C GLY A 970 6.74 19.93 -23.82
N ARG A 971 5.70 20.60 -23.33
CA ARG A 971 4.45 19.96 -22.90
C ARG A 971 3.24 20.70 -23.47
N ILE A 972 2.15 20.01 -23.74
CA ILE A 972 0.86 20.59 -24.11
C ILE A 972 -0.03 20.49 -22.87
N ASP A 973 -0.53 21.64 -22.41
CA ASP A 973 -1.40 21.72 -21.25
C ASP A 973 -2.86 21.46 -21.68
N VAL A 974 -3.43 20.37 -21.17
CA VAL A 974 -4.79 19.89 -21.43
C VAL A 974 -5.62 20.10 -20.17
N PRO A 975 -6.86 20.63 -20.27
CA PRO A 975 -7.71 20.85 -19.10
C PRO A 975 -8.00 19.58 -18.29
N ASP A 976 -8.22 18.44 -18.95
CA ASP A 976 -8.48 17.15 -18.30
C ASP A 976 -7.30 16.20 -18.51
N ARG A 977 -7.18 15.17 -17.66
CA ARG A 977 -6.08 14.20 -17.74
C ARG A 977 -6.13 13.40 -19.06
N PRO A 978 -5.09 13.46 -19.91
CA PRO A 978 -5.02 12.65 -21.13
C PRO A 978 -4.92 11.14 -20.83
N LEU A 979 -5.78 10.33 -21.46
CA LEU A 979 -5.78 8.86 -21.35
C LEU A 979 -5.24 8.18 -22.61
N GLN A 980 -5.58 8.70 -23.78
CA GLN A 980 -5.13 8.16 -25.06
C GLN A 980 -4.82 9.28 -26.07
N LEU A 981 -3.71 9.09 -26.80
CA LEU A 981 -3.24 9.99 -27.85
C LEU A 981 -3.28 9.29 -29.21
N LEU A 982 -3.83 9.95 -30.23
CA LEU A 982 -3.96 9.41 -31.58
C LEU A 982 -3.76 10.51 -32.63
N TYR A 983 -3.01 10.24 -33.70
CA TYR A 983 -2.92 11.14 -34.84
C TYR A 983 -3.97 10.80 -35.90
N GLY A 984 -4.66 11.83 -36.41
CA GLY A 984 -5.66 11.73 -37.45
C GLY A 984 -6.02 13.09 -38.07
N GLY A 985 -7.28 13.27 -38.43
CA GLY A 985 -7.75 14.41 -39.23
C GLY A 985 -7.43 14.24 -40.71
N ALA A 986 -8.08 15.05 -41.56
CA ALA A 986 -7.99 14.90 -43.02
C ALA A 986 -6.56 15.01 -43.58
N ASP A 987 -5.66 15.71 -42.88
CA ASP A 987 -4.24 15.85 -43.22
C ASP A 987 -3.30 14.95 -42.39
N GLY A 988 -3.86 14.14 -41.48
CA GLY A 988 -3.10 13.27 -40.58
C GLY A 988 -2.30 14.01 -39.49
N ARG A 989 -2.54 15.31 -39.27
CA ARG A 989 -1.75 16.15 -38.35
C ARG A 989 -2.49 16.58 -37.09
N THR A 990 -3.75 16.20 -36.94
CA THR A 990 -4.51 16.46 -35.71
C THR A 990 -4.14 15.43 -34.66
N LEU A 991 -3.62 15.88 -33.52
CA LEU A 991 -3.45 15.05 -32.33
C LEU A 991 -4.76 15.06 -31.55
N TYR A 992 -5.51 13.97 -31.61
CA TYR A 992 -6.67 13.74 -30.76
C TYR A 992 -6.23 13.27 -29.36
N ILE A 993 -6.90 13.80 -28.35
CA ILE A 993 -6.60 13.58 -26.94
C ILE A 993 -7.90 13.17 -26.24
N LEU A 994 -8.00 11.89 -25.87
CA LEU A 994 -9.16 11.33 -25.19
C LEU A 994 -8.93 11.38 -23.68
N THR A 995 -9.95 11.77 -22.92
CA THR A 995 -9.91 11.92 -21.45
C THR A 995 -11.12 11.20 -20.82
N HIS A 996 -11.30 11.29 -19.51
CA HIS A 996 -12.53 10.74 -18.93
C HIS A 996 -13.78 11.48 -19.44
N HIS A 997 -13.77 12.81 -19.43
CA HIS A 997 -15.00 13.59 -19.60
C HIS A 997 -15.14 14.32 -20.93
N ALA A 998 -14.06 14.43 -21.72
CA ALA A 998 -14.05 15.19 -22.96
C ALA A 998 -13.07 14.67 -24.03
N LEU A 999 -13.35 15.02 -25.27
CA LEU A 999 -12.47 14.86 -26.43
C LEU A 999 -11.81 16.20 -26.74
N TYR A 1000 -10.48 16.23 -26.78
CA TYR A 1000 -9.71 17.41 -27.18
C TYR A 1000 -8.90 17.14 -28.46
N ALA A 1001 -8.45 18.22 -29.09
CA ALA A 1001 -7.50 18.17 -30.19
C ALA A 1001 -6.46 19.27 -30.11
N ALA A 1002 -5.25 18.97 -30.59
CA ALA A 1002 -4.16 19.92 -30.79
C ALA A 1002 -3.51 19.70 -32.17
N ARG A 1003 -2.75 20.69 -32.65
CA ARG A 1003 -1.95 20.59 -33.89
C ARG A 1003 -0.49 20.99 -33.61
N PRO A 1004 0.27 20.12 -32.90
CA PRO A 1004 1.58 20.47 -32.37
C PRO A 1004 2.72 20.43 -33.39
#